data_AF-A0A7W0XPG0-F1
#
_entry.id   AF-A0A7W0XPG0-F1
#
_cell.length_a   1.000
_cell.length_b   1.000
_cell.length_c   1.000
_cell.angle_alpha   90.00
_cell.angle_beta   90.00
_cell.angle_gamma   90.00
#
_symmetry.space_group_name_H-M   'P 1'
#
loop_
_entity.id
_entity.type
_entity.pdbx_description
1 polymer ?
#
loop_
_entity_poly.entity_id
_entity_poly.type
_entity_poly.pdbx_seq_one_letter_code
_entity_poly.pdbx_strand_id
1 'polypeptide(L)'
;MMSPPRPRRWTARNVTAVLGPTNTGKTHLAIERMLGHESGIIGLPLRLLAREVYARVAARAGTDQVALVTGEEKILPAKPRYWVCTVEAMPRETDAAFVAIDEVQLAGDLERGHVFTDRLLNLRGSQETLLLGAATVRGIIEQLLPGVHVVTRPRMSVLAYAGQKKLTRLPERSAIVTFSADEVYAVAELIRRQRGGAAVVLGALSPRTRNKQVEIYQSGDVDFLVATDAIGMGLNLDLDHVAFASNRKYDGYQYRELSAAELGQVAGRAGRHMRDGTFGVTGRVDPFPDPLVEAIEQHRFEPVRTLQWRNDALDFASVEALKASLDEPPRIEGLTKAPPADDQVALETLARTDEVIDKARRADNVRRLWEVCRLPDYRKIAPAQHAQLVGDIFGFIADGGVVPDDWIAGQIRHANRTDGDIDTLSSRIAHIRTWTFVAHQPDWLADPVLWREEAKAVEDALSDALHERLTARFVDRRTSVLMRRLRENTMLEAEITATGDVMVEGHHVGVLSGFRFAPDAQAGGTDAQALRNAAQRSLATAMVERAERLARAGDSEIVLASDGYLRWLGEPIARLVAAEDVLKPRFVILADEQLSGAPRDMVESRLAAWLSAHIASLLKPLIDMSQDQSLAGMARGIAFRLVEKLGILDRRDVQEDVRGIDQEARAGLRRHGVRFGAHHIYVPALLKPGASTLIAQLWALKHHALDMPGLAELPVVSSSGRTSVTVDPAFDPELYRRFGFRVYGRRAVRIDILERLADLIRPALSWRAGAPGERPAGAFPEARGFIIIPAMTSLLGASGDDFAGVLRGLGYRMERRPKPVAALTTEKAAESAVPVATEPSNAEPTDAAPIEESDRPAELVQGAESSAAEGEPPGSDPYAASGEPGIPGEPAPEKPPAEEPPVQEPVVEPPTEEPPSEEPPLEEPPLEQPPIEEPPAENPPLAEPNAPMAEASGEADASGADAASPDESEMIEVWRPSSGRPRREENNNRSPRRRQPSRPSGEERQPERQFGRPSGERDGQPQRTERERKPRHRAERDNRPQPTERDRPARVERPARQERERPVDPDNPFAALAALKTRLEKSKQE
;
A
#
# COMPACT_ATOMS: atom_id res chain seq x y z
N MET A 1 -18.19 58.06 -66.26
CA MET A 1 -17.19 57.42 -65.38
C MET A 1 -17.09 58.25 -64.12
N MET A 2 -17.55 57.74 -62.98
CA MET A 2 -17.20 58.32 -61.67
C MET A 2 -15.80 57.83 -61.30
N SER A 3 -14.99 58.64 -60.63
CA SER A 3 -13.70 58.19 -60.09
C SER A 3 -13.93 57.04 -59.10
N PRO A 4 -13.07 56.01 -59.05
CA PRO A 4 -13.20 54.96 -58.06
C PRO A 4 -13.14 55.56 -56.65
N PRO A 5 -13.92 55.04 -55.68
CA PRO A 5 -13.87 55.51 -54.31
C PRO A 5 -12.45 55.36 -53.77
N ARG A 6 -11.94 56.42 -53.13
CA ARG A 6 -10.63 56.37 -52.46
C ARG A 6 -10.69 55.28 -51.39
N PRO A 7 -9.64 54.45 -51.22
CA PRO A 7 -9.63 53.43 -50.19
C PRO A 7 -9.82 54.07 -48.81
N ARG A 8 -10.66 53.44 -47.96
CA ARG A 8 -10.87 53.85 -46.57
C ARG A 8 -9.52 53.77 -45.82
N ARG A 9 -8.83 54.90 -45.65
CA ARG A 9 -7.75 55.00 -44.67
C ARG A 9 -8.38 55.01 -43.28
N TRP A 10 -8.34 53.87 -42.60
CA TRP A 10 -8.86 53.72 -41.24
C TRP A 10 -8.14 54.69 -40.30
N THR A 11 -8.92 55.41 -39.49
CA THR A 11 -8.34 56.45 -38.62
C THR A 11 -7.86 55.86 -37.31
N ALA A 12 -6.67 56.25 -36.88
CA ALA A 12 -6.11 55.94 -35.57
C ALA A 12 -6.67 56.83 -34.44
N ARG A 13 -7.72 57.62 -34.72
CA ARG A 13 -8.29 58.59 -33.78
C ARG A 13 -8.88 57.85 -32.58
N ASN A 14 -8.43 58.22 -31.39
CA ASN A 14 -8.78 57.58 -30.11
C ASN A 14 -8.38 56.10 -29.99
N VAL A 15 -7.45 55.60 -30.84
CA VAL A 15 -6.95 54.21 -30.77
C VAL A 15 -5.62 54.14 -30.03
N THR A 16 -5.56 53.31 -28.98
CA THR A 16 -4.31 52.92 -28.29
C THR A 16 -4.06 51.42 -28.43
N ALA A 17 -2.88 51.04 -28.92
CA ALA A 17 -2.42 49.65 -28.95
C ALA A 17 -1.61 49.34 -27.69
N VAL A 18 -2.14 48.48 -26.80
CA VAL A 18 -1.46 48.01 -25.59
C VAL A 18 -0.82 46.65 -25.89
N LEU A 19 0.49 46.64 -26.10
CA LEU A 19 1.21 45.47 -26.63
C LEU A 19 2.20 44.89 -25.62
N GLY A 20 2.32 43.56 -25.57
CA GLY A 20 3.27 42.86 -24.70
C GLY A 20 2.99 41.36 -24.62
N PRO A 21 3.89 40.57 -23.99
CA PRO A 21 3.72 39.11 -23.84
C PRO A 21 2.52 38.71 -22.95
N THR A 22 2.38 37.42 -22.68
CA THR A 22 1.52 36.88 -21.62
C THR A 22 2.00 37.32 -20.22
N ASN A 23 1.15 37.21 -19.20
CA ASN A 23 1.41 37.68 -17.82
C ASN A 23 1.84 39.17 -17.72
N THR A 24 1.05 40.07 -18.33
CA THR A 24 1.32 41.52 -18.47
C THR A 24 0.20 42.44 -17.98
N GLY A 25 -0.95 41.90 -17.57
CA GLY A 25 -2.09 42.69 -17.07
C GLY A 25 -2.85 43.52 -18.11
N LYS A 26 -2.71 43.24 -19.43
CA LYS A 26 -3.40 43.97 -20.52
C LYS A 26 -4.93 43.97 -20.35
N THR A 27 -5.54 42.79 -20.26
CA THR A 27 -7.00 42.63 -20.14
C THR A 27 -7.55 43.24 -18.84
N HIS A 28 -6.76 43.25 -17.76
CA HIS A 28 -7.13 43.91 -16.50
C HIS A 28 -7.23 45.43 -16.68
N LEU A 29 -6.20 46.06 -17.28
CA LEU A 29 -6.23 47.48 -17.64
C LEU A 29 -7.42 47.82 -18.54
N ALA A 30 -7.76 46.96 -19.51
CA ALA A 30 -8.91 47.17 -20.38
C ALA A 30 -10.25 47.11 -19.63
N ILE A 31 -10.40 46.19 -18.65
CA ILE A 31 -11.58 46.14 -17.77
C ILE A 31 -11.68 47.41 -16.91
N GLU A 32 -10.56 47.88 -16.35
CA GLU A 32 -10.53 49.10 -15.54
C GLU A 32 -10.85 50.36 -16.36
N ARG A 33 -10.33 50.47 -17.58
CA ARG A 33 -10.69 51.55 -18.51
C ARG A 33 -12.16 51.48 -18.90
N MET A 34 -12.66 50.31 -19.32
CA MET A 34 -14.06 50.11 -19.70
C MET A 34 -15.03 50.54 -18.60
N LEU A 35 -14.78 50.13 -17.35
CA LEU A 35 -15.62 50.48 -16.19
C LEU A 35 -15.54 51.96 -15.77
N GLY A 36 -14.58 52.72 -16.33
CA GLY A 36 -14.49 54.18 -16.19
C GLY A 36 -15.30 54.98 -17.22
N HIS A 37 -15.88 54.33 -18.23
CA HIS A 37 -16.70 54.98 -19.27
C HIS A 37 -18.21 54.76 -19.03
N GLU A 38 -19.03 55.57 -19.69
CA GLU A 38 -20.50 55.48 -19.59
C GLU A 38 -21.06 54.18 -20.21
N SER A 39 -20.43 53.65 -21.26
CA SER A 39 -20.74 52.35 -21.87
C SER A 39 -19.49 51.74 -22.50
N GLY A 40 -19.47 50.41 -22.71
CA GLY A 40 -18.33 49.79 -23.37
C GLY A 40 -18.52 48.36 -23.86
N ILE A 41 -17.70 47.96 -24.84
CA ILE A 41 -17.67 46.60 -25.41
C ILE A 41 -16.25 46.03 -25.32
N ILE A 42 -16.10 44.78 -24.90
CA ILE A 42 -14.83 44.04 -24.95
C ILE A 42 -14.98 42.71 -25.70
N GLY A 43 -14.26 42.60 -26.81
CA GLY A 43 -14.18 41.40 -27.65
C GLY A 43 -12.98 40.54 -27.30
N LEU A 44 -13.23 39.27 -27.02
CA LEU A 44 -12.25 38.31 -26.51
C LEU A 44 -12.13 37.10 -27.45
N PRO A 45 -10.96 36.47 -27.57
CA PRO A 45 -10.73 35.46 -28.60
C PRO A 45 -11.35 34.09 -28.28
N LEU A 46 -11.90 33.88 -27.08
CA LEU A 46 -12.45 32.59 -26.62
C LEU A 46 -13.64 32.79 -25.68
N ARG A 47 -14.66 31.93 -25.79
CA ARG A 47 -15.85 31.92 -24.90
C ARG A 47 -15.48 31.83 -23.42
N LEU A 48 -14.43 31.09 -23.07
CA LEU A 48 -13.94 30.98 -21.69
C LEU A 48 -13.42 32.31 -21.14
N LEU A 49 -12.68 33.10 -21.95
CA LEU A 49 -12.28 34.45 -21.58
C LEU A 49 -13.48 35.39 -21.49
N ALA A 50 -14.44 35.28 -22.41
CA ALA A 50 -15.69 36.05 -22.34
C ALA A 50 -16.44 35.77 -21.02
N ARG A 51 -16.49 34.51 -20.54
CA ARG A 51 -17.10 34.17 -19.25
C ARG A 51 -16.29 34.67 -18.05
N GLU A 52 -14.96 34.55 -18.07
CA GLU A 52 -14.05 35.02 -17.02
C GLU A 52 -14.03 36.57 -16.89
N VAL A 53 -14.14 37.27 -18.02
CA VAL A 53 -14.28 38.73 -18.05
C VAL A 53 -15.69 39.16 -17.63
N TYR A 54 -16.74 38.51 -18.13
CA TYR A 54 -18.12 38.76 -17.70
C TYR A 54 -18.25 38.68 -16.18
N ALA A 55 -17.74 37.62 -15.55
CA ALA A 55 -17.81 37.44 -14.11
C ALA A 55 -17.13 38.61 -13.35
N ARG A 56 -15.95 39.06 -13.80
CA ARG A 56 -15.21 40.18 -13.19
C ARG A 56 -15.83 41.56 -13.44
N VAL A 57 -16.51 41.75 -14.56
CA VAL A 57 -17.23 43.00 -14.87
C VAL A 57 -18.54 43.04 -14.08
N ALA A 58 -19.33 41.96 -14.10
CA ALA A 58 -20.59 41.85 -13.35
C ALA A 58 -20.38 41.97 -11.83
N ALA A 59 -19.33 41.37 -11.27
CA ALA A 59 -18.97 41.52 -9.86
C ALA A 59 -18.55 42.96 -9.46
N ARG A 60 -18.31 43.86 -10.42
CA ARG A 60 -17.98 45.27 -10.18
C ARG A 60 -19.09 46.25 -10.60
N ALA A 61 -19.98 45.85 -11.50
CA ALA A 61 -20.97 46.72 -12.13
C ALA A 61 -22.44 46.32 -11.86
N GLY A 62 -22.70 45.12 -11.34
CA GLY A 62 -24.02 44.50 -11.31
C GLY A 62 -24.25 43.57 -12.51
N THR A 63 -25.02 42.50 -12.31
CA THR A 63 -25.38 41.54 -13.38
C THR A 63 -26.42 42.08 -14.35
N ASP A 64 -27.21 43.07 -13.93
CA ASP A 64 -28.17 43.82 -14.72
C ASP A 64 -27.52 44.83 -15.70
N GLN A 65 -26.27 45.23 -15.42
CA GLN A 65 -25.53 46.21 -16.21
C GLN A 65 -24.63 45.57 -17.29
N VAL A 66 -24.51 44.25 -17.33
CA VAL A 66 -23.51 43.54 -18.16
C VAL A 66 -24.15 42.45 -19.02
N ALA A 67 -23.91 42.51 -20.32
CA ALA A 67 -24.25 41.45 -21.26
C ALA A 67 -23.07 40.47 -21.49
N LEU A 68 -23.39 39.20 -21.75
CA LEU A 68 -22.48 38.21 -22.33
C LEU A 68 -23.03 37.76 -23.68
N VAL A 69 -22.22 37.81 -24.74
CA VAL A 69 -22.61 37.34 -26.08
C VAL A 69 -21.51 36.49 -26.71
N THR A 70 -21.75 35.19 -26.88
CA THR A 70 -20.94 34.30 -27.73
C THR A 70 -21.82 33.68 -28.82
N GLY A 71 -21.30 32.72 -29.60
CA GLY A 71 -22.10 32.03 -30.62
C GLY A 71 -23.19 31.14 -30.03
N GLU A 72 -22.96 30.62 -28.82
CA GLU A 72 -23.67 29.51 -28.19
C GLU A 72 -24.17 29.84 -26.76
N GLU A 73 -23.97 31.06 -26.28
CA GLU A 73 -24.45 31.55 -24.98
C GLU A 73 -24.73 33.06 -25.06
N LYS A 74 -25.94 33.48 -24.67
CA LYS A 74 -26.36 34.89 -24.67
C LYS A 74 -27.03 35.21 -23.33
N ILE A 75 -26.41 36.10 -22.54
CA ILE A 75 -26.99 36.69 -21.33
C ILE A 75 -27.23 38.17 -21.63
N LEU A 76 -28.50 38.56 -21.71
CA LEU A 76 -28.92 39.90 -22.10
C LEU A 76 -29.87 40.46 -21.04
N PRO A 77 -29.41 41.31 -20.11
CA PRO A 77 -30.30 42.04 -19.22
C PRO A 77 -31.06 43.13 -20.01
N ALA A 78 -32.03 43.79 -19.37
CA ALA A 78 -32.91 44.74 -20.07
C ALA A 78 -32.19 46.02 -20.59
N LYS A 79 -31.10 46.46 -19.93
CA LYS A 79 -30.36 47.70 -20.26
C LYS A 79 -28.85 47.58 -19.96
N PRO A 80 -28.10 46.69 -20.64
CA PRO A 80 -26.66 46.53 -20.41
C PRO A 80 -25.88 47.79 -20.83
N ARG A 81 -25.06 48.30 -19.91
CA ARG A 81 -24.05 49.34 -20.21
C ARG A 81 -22.75 48.75 -20.75
N TYR A 82 -22.42 47.52 -20.36
CA TYR A 82 -21.20 46.83 -20.74
C TYR A 82 -21.49 45.52 -21.48
N TRP A 83 -20.75 45.27 -22.55
CA TRP A 83 -20.93 44.07 -23.38
C TRP A 83 -19.62 43.28 -23.44
N VAL A 84 -19.65 42.07 -22.90
CA VAL A 84 -18.53 41.14 -22.97
C VAL A 84 -18.85 40.07 -24.01
N CYS A 85 -18.02 39.91 -25.03
CA CYS A 85 -18.33 39.03 -26.14
C CYS A 85 -17.10 38.35 -26.74
N THR A 86 -17.33 37.32 -27.58
CA THR A 86 -16.29 36.86 -28.49
C THR A 86 -16.10 37.87 -29.64
N VAL A 87 -14.91 37.94 -30.24
CA VAL A 87 -14.63 38.87 -31.36
C VAL A 87 -15.58 38.62 -32.54
N GLU A 88 -15.97 37.37 -32.77
CA GLU A 88 -16.99 36.94 -33.74
C GLU A 88 -18.41 37.45 -33.41
N ALA A 89 -18.73 37.61 -32.12
CA ALA A 89 -20.01 38.07 -31.62
C ALA A 89 -20.05 39.59 -31.33
N MET A 90 -18.93 40.30 -31.48
CA MET A 90 -18.93 41.77 -31.48
C MET A 90 -19.81 42.30 -32.61
N PRO A 91 -20.62 43.35 -32.37
CA PRO A 91 -21.41 43.99 -33.41
C PRO A 91 -20.48 44.64 -34.46
N ARG A 92 -20.98 44.81 -35.70
CA ARG A 92 -20.23 45.46 -36.78
C ARG A 92 -20.08 46.97 -36.56
N GLU A 93 -21.05 47.59 -35.91
CA GLU A 93 -21.09 49.02 -35.58
C GLU A 93 -21.50 49.20 -34.11
N THR A 94 -21.08 50.28 -33.47
CA THR A 94 -21.45 50.61 -32.09
C THR A 94 -21.36 52.11 -31.82
N ASP A 95 -22.16 52.58 -30.87
CA ASP A 95 -22.16 53.91 -30.27
C ASP A 95 -21.37 53.97 -28.95
N ALA A 96 -20.98 52.81 -28.39
CA ALA A 96 -20.38 52.68 -27.07
C ALA A 96 -19.15 53.58 -26.87
N ALA A 97 -19.02 54.17 -25.68
CA ALA A 97 -17.91 55.07 -25.37
C ALA A 97 -16.54 54.37 -25.44
N PHE A 98 -16.46 53.13 -24.96
CA PHE A 98 -15.24 52.33 -24.95
C PHE A 98 -15.35 51.06 -25.81
N VAL A 99 -14.31 50.75 -26.59
CA VAL A 99 -14.17 49.44 -27.25
C VAL A 99 -12.79 48.83 -26.92
N ALA A 100 -12.74 47.55 -26.58
CA ALA A 100 -11.50 46.78 -26.53
C ALA A 100 -11.58 45.52 -27.40
N ILE A 101 -10.46 45.17 -28.04
CA ILE A 101 -10.28 43.92 -28.78
C ILE A 101 -9.01 43.25 -28.25
N ASP A 102 -9.12 42.02 -27.73
CA ASP A 102 -8.00 41.28 -27.12
C ASP A 102 -7.35 40.26 -28.07
N GLU A 103 -6.07 39.99 -27.83
CA GLU A 103 -5.18 39.10 -28.60
C GLU A 103 -5.19 39.37 -30.12
N VAL A 104 -5.12 40.65 -30.52
CA VAL A 104 -5.24 41.11 -31.93
C VAL A 104 -4.23 40.50 -32.91
N GLN A 105 -3.16 39.84 -32.44
CA GLN A 105 -2.28 39.03 -33.30
C GLN A 105 -2.98 37.87 -34.00
N LEU A 106 -4.15 37.44 -33.51
CA LEU A 106 -5.00 36.49 -34.23
C LEU A 106 -5.51 37.04 -35.58
N ALA A 107 -5.40 38.33 -35.87
CA ALA A 107 -5.63 38.86 -37.22
C ALA A 107 -4.70 38.26 -38.30
N GLY A 108 -3.57 37.66 -37.92
CA GLY A 108 -2.72 36.87 -38.83
C GLY A 108 -3.20 35.43 -39.09
N ASP A 109 -4.15 34.92 -38.31
CA ASP A 109 -4.61 33.52 -38.35
C ASP A 109 -5.40 33.17 -39.63
N LEU A 110 -5.05 32.04 -40.25
CA LEU A 110 -5.57 31.60 -41.56
C LEU A 110 -7.07 31.28 -41.56
N GLU A 111 -7.63 30.84 -40.44
CA GLU A 111 -9.02 30.36 -40.34
C GLU A 111 -9.95 31.52 -39.97
N ARG A 112 -9.68 32.18 -38.83
CA ARG A 112 -10.55 33.20 -38.22
C ARG A 112 -9.98 34.61 -38.19
N GLY A 113 -8.74 34.82 -38.60
CA GLY A 113 -8.07 36.13 -38.51
C GLY A 113 -8.76 37.25 -39.29
N HIS A 114 -9.50 36.91 -40.35
CA HIS A 114 -10.30 37.86 -41.12
C HIS A 114 -11.34 38.61 -40.27
N VAL A 115 -11.88 37.98 -39.21
CA VAL A 115 -12.83 38.61 -38.28
C VAL A 115 -12.14 39.61 -37.35
N PHE A 116 -10.93 39.27 -36.87
CA PHE A 116 -10.11 40.15 -36.05
C PHE A 116 -9.65 41.37 -36.84
N THR A 117 -9.28 41.18 -38.11
CA THR A 117 -8.94 42.26 -39.04
C THR A 117 -10.12 43.20 -39.28
N ASP A 118 -11.33 42.68 -39.56
CA ASP A 118 -12.54 43.50 -39.69
C ASP A 118 -12.79 44.36 -38.43
N ARG A 119 -12.79 43.74 -37.23
CA ARG A 119 -13.00 44.47 -35.97
C ARG A 119 -11.89 45.50 -35.69
N LEU A 120 -10.62 45.14 -35.89
CA LEU A 120 -9.46 46.04 -35.72
C LEU A 120 -9.52 47.26 -36.63
N LEU A 121 -9.98 47.09 -37.87
CA LEU A 121 -10.01 48.16 -38.87
C LEU A 121 -11.28 49.02 -38.75
N ASN A 122 -12.46 48.41 -38.60
CA ASN A 122 -13.75 49.08 -38.73
C ASN A 122 -14.42 49.47 -37.39
N LEU A 123 -14.26 48.71 -36.30
CA LEU A 123 -15.00 48.95 -35.05
C LEU A 123 -14.28 49.95 -34.13
N ARG A 124 -14.97 51.00 -33.66
CA ARG A 124 -14.42 52.05 -32.79
C ARG A 124 -15.38 52.41 -31.67
N GLY A 125 -14.83 52.67 -30.48
CA GLY A 125 -15.56 53.36 -29.40
C GLY A 125 -15.56 54.86 -29.63
N SER A 126 -16.64 55.54 -29.21
CA SER A 126 -16.81 56.99 -29.44
C SER A 126 -15.86 57.87 -28.60
N GLN A 127 -15.29 57.34 -27.51
CA GLN A 127 -14.31 58.01 -26.65
C GLN A 127 -12.93 57.33 -26.65
N GLU A 128 -12.85 56.00 -26.51
CA GLU A 128 -11.60 55.23 -26.53
C GLU A 128 -11.74 53.89 -27.27
N THR A 129 -10.70 53.48 -27.99
CA THR A 129 -10.53 52.12 -28.53
C THR A 129 -9.18 51.55 -28.11
N LEU A 130 -9.17 50.39 -27.43
CA LEU A 130 -7.96 49.65 -27.08
C LEU A 130 -7.77 48.40 -27.96
N LEU A 131 -6.58 48.28 -28.57
CA LEU A 131 -6.13 47.07 -29.24
C LEU A 131 -5.11 46.36 -28.35
N LEU A 132 -5.45 45.20 -27.80
CA LEU A 132 -4.58 44.46 -26.87
C LEU A 132 -3.95 43.26 -27.59
N GLY A 133 -2.65 43.02 -27.40
CA GLY A 133 -2.02 41.84 -28.03
C GLY A 133 -0.53 41.69 -27.76
N ALA A 134 0.11 40.85 -28.57
CA ALA A 134 1.55 40.61 -28.59
C ALA A 134 2.34 41.79 -29.19
N ALA A 135 3.64 41.89 -28.89
CA ALA A 135 4.50 42.91 -29.50
C ALA A 135 4.71 42.72 -31.02
N THR A 136 4.47 41.52 -31.54
CA THR A 136 4.71 41.13 -32.95
C THR A 136 3.84 41.87 -33.95
N VAL A 137 2.63 42.30 -33.58
CA VAL A 137 1.74 43.09 -34.45
C VAL A 137 2.09 44.58 -34.55
N ARG A 138 3.07 45.06 -33.77
CA ARG A 138 3.34 46.51 -33.66
C ARG A 138 3.50 47.19 -35.02
N GLY A 139 4.39 46.67 -35.87
CA GLY A 139 4.70 47.30 -37.17
C GLY A 139 3.51 47.32 -38.12
N ILE A 140 2.73 46.23 -38.20
CA ILE A 140 1.55 46.17 -39.06
C ILE A 140 0.40 47.04 -38.53
N ILE A 141 0.26 47.20 -37.21
CA ILE A 141 -0.70 48.14 -36.62
C ILE A 141 -0.28 49.61 -36.87
N GLU A 142 1.01 49.94 -36.72
CA GLU A 142 1.54 51.28 -37.04
C GLU A 142 1.42 51.62 -38.54
N GLN A 143 1.48 50.62 -39.43
CA GLN A 143 1.27 50.74 -40.87
C GLN A 143 -0.22 50.92 -41.25
N LEU A 144 -1.12 50.10 -40.70
CA LEU A 144 -2.55 50.13 -41.04
C LEU A 144 -3.31 51.27 -40.35
N LEU A 145 -2.83 51.73 -39.18
CA LEU A 145 -3.40 52.85 -38.41
C LEU A 145 -2.33 53.92 -38.13
N PRO A 146 -1.91 54.72 -39.14
CA PRO A 146 -0.90 55.75 -38.96
C PRO A 146 -1.28 56.76 -37.86
N GLY A 147 -0.40 56.94 -36.88
CA GLY A 147 -0.63 57.82 -35.72
C GLY A 147 -1.27 57.14 -34.51
N VAL A 148 -1.42 55.82 -34.51
CA VAL A 148 -1.84 55.03 -33.33
C VAL A 148 -0.87 55.20 -32.16
N HIS A 149 -1.41 55.35 -30.95
CA HIS A 149 -0.60 55.43 -29.73
C HIS A 149 -0.24 54.01 -29.25
N VAL A 150 1.06 53.70 -29.07
CA VAL A 150 1.51 52.35 -28.70
C VAL A 150 2.09 52.35 -27.28
N VAL A 151 1.49 51.53 -26.40
CA VAL A 151 1.92 51.33 -25.01
C VAL A 151 2.47 49.92 -24.87
N THR A 152 3.78 49.78 -24.61
CA THR A 152 4.41 48.47 -24.36
C THR A 152 4.36 48.11 -22.87
N ARG A 153 3.97 46.88 -22.52
CA ARG A 153 4.02 46.34 -21.14
C ARG A 153 4.96 45.13 -21.04
N PRO A 154 5.99 45.15 -20.16
CA PRO A 154 6.85 44.00 -19.89
C PRO A 154 6.13 42.94 -19.05
N ARG A 155 6.62 41.69 -19.11
CA ARG A 155 6.14 40.56 -18.27
C ARG A 155 6.37 40.86 -16.78
N MET A 156 5.47 40.38 -15.92
CA MET A 156 5.53 40.59 -14.47
C MET A 156 6.45 39.63 -13.70
N SER A 157 6.93 38.56 -14.33
CA SER A 157 7.83 37.56 -13.76
C SER A 157 8.80 37.00 -14.80
N VAL A 158 9.85 36.32 -14.36
CA VAL A 158 10.82 35.64 -15.24
C VAL A 158 10.23 34.34 -15.80
N LEU A 159 10.57 34.03 -17.04
CA LEU A 159 10.35 32.72 -17.65
C LEU A 159 11.74 32.16 -18.02
N ALA A 160 12.10 30.99 -17.48
CA ALA A 160 13.45 30.42 -17.63
C ALA A 160 13.44 28.97 -18.17
N TYR A 161 14.42 28.62 -18.98
CA TYR A 161 14.57 27.28 -19.55
C TYR A 161 15.22 26.30 -18.57
N ALA A 162 14.55 25.18 -18.34
CA ALA A 162 14.95 24.13 -17.40
C ALA A 162 15.44 22.84 -18.11
N GLY A 163 15.77 22.93 -19.40
CA GLY A 163 16.34 21.84 -20.20
C GLY A 163 15.37 20.70 -20.53
N GLN A 164 15.96 19.55 -20.90
CA GLN A 164 15.22 18.29 -21.06
C GLN A 164 15.09 17.58 -19.71
N LYS A 165 13.85 17.18 -19.36
CA LYS A 165 13.55 16.35 -18.18
C LYS A 165 12.77 15.12 -18.61
N LYS A 166 13.05 13.97 -17.98
CA LYS A 166 12.19 12.78 -18.11
C LYS A 166 10.85 13.06 -17.44
N LEU A 167 9.76 12.46 -17.95
CA LEU A 167 8.41 12.58 -17.42
C LEU A 167 8.34 12.33 -15.89
N THR A 168 9.03 11.28 -15.40
CA THR A 168 9.14 10.95 -13.97
C THR A 168 9.89 11.99 -13.11
N ARG A 169 10.61 12.93 -13.73
CA ARG A 169 11.42 13.99 -13.11
C ARG A 169 10.92 15.40 -13.40
N LEU A 170 9.70 15.55 -13.95
CA LEU A 170 9.04 16.85 -13.95
C LEU A 170 8.68 17.26 -12.51
N PRO A 171 8.71 18.57 -12.20
CA PRO A 171 8.23 19.06 -10.91
C PRO A 171 6.71 18.90 -10.80
N GLU A 172 6.18 19.01 -9.58
CA GLU A 172 4.74 19.18 -9.35
C GLU A 172 4.24 20.47 -10.02
N ARG A 173 2.92 20.56 -10.25
CA ARG A 173 2.25 21.64 -11.01
C ARG A 173 2.82 21.86 -12.43
N SER A 174 3.24 20.78 -13.08
CA SER A 174 3.65 20.80 -14.49
C SER A 174 2.48 20.64 -15.46
N ALA A 175 2.41 21.50 -16.48
CA ALA A 175 1.68 21.20 -17.70
C ALA A 175 2.58 20.49 -18.71
N ILE A 176 2.09 19.42 -19.35
CA ILE A 176 2.79 18.65 -20.37
C ILE A 176 2.03 18.83 -21.68
N VAL A 177 2.70 19.34 -22.70
CA VAL A 177 2.04 19.81 -23.94
C VAL A 177 2.45 18.98 -25.15
N THR A 178 1.45 18.50 -25.89
CA THR A 178 1.57 17.87 -27.21
C THR A 178 0.44 18.37 -28.13
N PHE A 179 0.30 17.84 -29.34
CA PHE A 179 -0.54 18.42 -30.41
C PHE A 179 -1.43 17.38 -31.11
N SER A 180 -1.64 16.22 -30.48
CA SER A 180 -2.64 15.22 -30.86
C SER A 180 -3.38 14.71 -29.62
N ALA A 181 -4.64 14.29 -29.79
CA ALA A 181 -5.43 13.71 -28.68
C ALA A 181 -4.81 12.38 -28.20
N ASP A 182 -4.35 11.55 -29.14
CA ASP A 182 -3.70 10.26 -28.85
C ASP A 182 -2.48 10.41 -27.95
N GLU A 183 -1.61 11.39 -28.21
CA GLU A 183 -0.45 11.64 -27.36
C GLU A 183 -0.85 12.21 -25.99
N VAL A 184 -1.88 13.08 -25.91
CA VAL A 184 -2.41 13.55 -24.62
C VAL A 184 -2.93 12.37 -23.79
N TYR A 185 -3.72 11.48 -24.38
CA TYR A 185 -4.23 10.29 -23.69
C TYR A 185 -3.10 9.32 -23.30
N ALA A 186 -2.11 9.10 -24.17
CA ALA A 186 -0.97 8.22 -23.88
C ALA A 186 -0.07 8.78 -22.76
N VAL A 187 0.16 10.09 -22.73
CA VAL A 187 0.95 10.76 -21.68
C VAL A 187 0.17 10.85 -20.37
N ALA A 188 -1.14 11.12 -20.40
CA ALA A 188 -1.99 11.13 -19.20
C ALA A 188 -2.10 9.75 -18.55
N GLU A 189 -2.27 8.68 -19.33
CA GLU A 189 -2.22 7.29 -18.86
C GLU A 189 -0.86 6.94 -18.25
N LEU A 190 0.25 7.41 -18.85
CA LEU A 190 1.60 7.19 -18.33
C LEU A 190 1.87 7.97 -17.03
N ILE A 191 1.34 9.20 -16.91
CA ILE A 191 1.38 9.99 -15.67
C ILE A 191 0.56 9.30 -14.58
N ARG A 192 -0.69 8.88 -14.85
CA ARG A 192 -1.54 8.17 -13.89
C ARG A 192 -0.80 6.98 -13.26
N ARG A 193 -0.17 6.14 -14.09
CA ARG A 193 0.60 4.96 -13.67
C ARG A 193 1.89 5.26 -12.88
N GLN A 194 2.35 6.51 -12.85
CA GLN A 194 3.66 6.89 -12.26
C GLN A 194 3.56 7.99 -11.18
N ARG A 195 2.42 8.69 -11.10
CA ARG A 195 2.20 9.91 -10.30
C ARG A 195 0.76 10.08 -9.80
N GLY A 196 -0.08 9.04 -9.86
CA GLY A 196 -1.46 9.05 -9.35
C GLY A 196 -2.50 9.61 -10.33
N GLY A 197 -2.25 10.71 -11.01
CA GLY A 197 -3.22 11.22 -11.99
C GLY A 197 -2.78 12.42 -12.82
N ALA A 198 -3.54 12.69 -13.88
CA ALA A 198 -3.46 13.90 -14.68
C ALA A 198 -4.85 14.41 -15.07
N ALA A 199 -4.99 15.74 -15.08
CA ALA A 199 -6.10 16.42 -15.75
C ALA A 199 -5.83 16.49 -17.26
N VAL A 200 -6.88 16.39 -18.08
CA VAL A 200 -6.78 16.38 -19.54
C VAL A 200 -7.49 17.58 -20.16
N VAL A 201 -6.79 18.37 -20.98
CA VAL A 201 -7.32 19.56 -21.65
C VAL A 201 -7.02 19.55 -23.16
N LEU A 202 -8.03 19.24 -23.97
CA LEU A 202 -7.98 19.33 -25.43
C LEU A 202 -8.80 20.52 -25.93
N GLY A 203 -8.42 21.08 -27.08
CA GLY A 203 -9.17 22.15 -27.76
C GLY A 203 -10.61 21.77 -28.13
N ALA A 204 -10.88 20.47 -28.36
CA ALA A 204 -12.21 19.96 -28.69
C ALA A 204 -13.19 19.92 -27.51
N LEU A 205 -12.70 19.74 -26.27
CA LEU A 205 -13.53 19.58 -25.07
C LEU A 205 -14.49 20.76 -24.89
N SER A 206 -15.68 20.50 -24.33
CA SER A 206 -16.62 21.57 -24.00
C SER A 206 -16.04 22.54 -22.96
N PRO A 207 -16.49 23.81 -22.94
CA PRO A 207 -16.13 24.75 -21.88
C PRO A 207 -16.34 24.16 -20.48
N ARG A 208 -17.44 23.41 -20.30
CA ARG A 208 -17.80 22.73 -19.04
C ARG A 208 -16.84 21.61 -18.67
N THR A 209 -16.60 20.65 -19.58
CA THR A 209 -15.64 19.55 -19.35
C THR A 209 -14.25 20.09 -19.07
N ARG A 210 -13.82 21.12 -19.83
CA ARG A 210 -12.51 21.76 -19.70
C ARG A 210 -12.35 22.47 -18.36
N ASN A 211 -13.35 23.23 -17.93
CA ASN A 211 -13.35 23.89 -16.62
C ASN A 211 -13.27 22.87 -15.48
N LYS A 212 -14.10 21.81 -15.51
CA LYS A 212 -14.06 20.74 -14.48
C LYS A 212 -12.73 19.97 -14.47
N GLN A 213 -12.07 19.78 -15.62
CA GLN A 213 -10.72 19.19 -15.67
C GLN A 213 -9.65 20.14 -15.09
N VAL A 214 -9.76 21.45 -15.34
CA VAL A 214 -8.89 22.47 -14.72
C VAL A 214 -9.15 22.59 -13.22
N GLU A 215 -10.40 22.41 -12.77
CA GLU A 215 -10.79 22.42 -11.36
C GLU A 215 -10.08 21.31 -10.57
N ILE A 216 -10.08 20.05 -11.06
CA ILE A 216 -9.32 18.92 -10.48
C ILE A 216 -7.80 19.20 -10.39
N TYR A 217 -7.24 19.98 -11.32
CA TYR A 217 -5.85 20.41 -11.26
C TYR A 217 -5.61 21.55 -10.26
N GLN A 218 -6.53 22.52 -10.17
CA GLN A 218 -6.41 23.68 -9.28
C GLN A 218 -6.80 23.38 -7.82
N SER A 219 -7.64 22.37 -7.56
CA SER A 219 -7.92 21.83 -6.22
C SER A 219 -6.73 21.08 -5.61
N GLY A 220 -5.77 20.67 -6.44
CA GLY A 220 -4.65 19.82 -6.02
C GLY A 220 -4.97 18.33 -6.01
N ASP A 221 -6.11 17.90 -6.56
CA ASP A 221 -6.42 16.48 -6.73
C ASP A 221 -5.53 15.83 -7.82
N VAL A 222 -4.92 16.62 -8.72
CA VAL A 222 -3.78 16.19 -9.57
C VAL A 222 -2.72 17.28 -9.73
N ASP A 223 -1.44 16.89 -9.68
CA ASP A 223 -0.29 17.79 -9.89
C ASP A 223 0.06 18.06 -11.36
N PHE A 224 -0.53 17.28 -12.28
CA PHE A 224 -0.14 17.25 -13.68
C PHE A 224 -1.33 17.56 -14.59
N LEU A 225 -1.10 18.43 -15.56
CA LEU A 225 -2.04 18.77 -16.61
C LEU A 225 -1.45 18.28 -17.94
N VAL A 226 -2.15 17.44 -18.70
CA VAL A 226 -1.72 17.03 -20.05
C VAL A 226 -2.66 17.64 -21.07
N ALA A 227 -2.12 18.38 -22.04
CA ALA A 227 -2.92 19.26 -22.87
C ALA A 227 -2.36 19.53 -24.26
N THR A 228 -3.17 20.21 -25.10
CA THR A 228 -2.69 20.86 -26.33
C THR A 228 -2.42 22.36 -26.14
N ASP A 229 -2.00 23.03 -27.21
CA ASP A 229 -2.00 24.49 -27.37
C ASP A 229 -3.27 25.22 -26.91
N ALA A 230 -4.38 24.51 -26.71
CA ALA A 230 -5.59 25.00 -26.06
C ALA A 230 -5.37 25.60 -24.64
N ILE A 231 -4.27 25.30 -23.94
CA ILE A 231 -3.90 26.01 -22.69
C ILE A 231 -3.19 27.34 -22.94
N GLY A 232 -2.64 27.55 -24.14
CA GLY A 232 -1.96 28.78 -24.54
C GLY A 232 -2.86 30.01 -24.57
N MET A 233 -4.19 29.82 -24.56
CA MET A 233 -5.19 30.89 -24.52
C MET A 233 -6.39 30.49 -23.66
N GLY A 234 -6.87 31.41 -22.82
CA GLY A 234 -8.21 31.34 -22.23
C GLY A 234 -8.50 30.29 -21.16
N LEU A 235 -7.50 29.88 -20.39
CA LEU A 235 -7.69 29.23 -19.10
C LEU A 235 -6.88 29.96 -18.01
N ASN A 236 -7.47 30.07 -16.82
CA ASN A 236 -6.77 30.56 -15.63
C ASN A 236 -6.07 29.41 -14.92
N LEU A 237 -4.82 29.15 -15.33
CA LEU A 237 -3.96 28.09 -14.81
C LEU A 237 -2.82 28.69 -13.98
N ASP A 238 -2.58 28.12 -12.80
CA ASP A 238 -1.43 28.42 -11.96
C ASP A 238 -0.39 27.30 -12.14
N LEU A 239 0.38 27.42 -13.23
CA LEU A 239 1.43 26.49 -13.64
C LEU A 239 2.81 27.00 -13.19
N ASP A 240 3.62 26.13 -12.59
CA ASP A 240 5.02 26.45 -12.25
C ASP A 240 6.00 25.97 -13.37
N HIS A 241 5.58 24.96 -14.16
CA HIS A 241 6.38 24.41 -15.24
C HIS A 241 5.56 24.04 -16.50
N VAL A 242 6.12 24.27 -17.69
CA VAL A 242 5.59 23.79 -18.98
C VAL A 242 6.61 22.89 -19.68
N ALA A 243 6.25 21.63 -19.93
CA ALA A 243 7.11 20.64 -20.58
C ALA A 243 6.54 20.23 -21.96
N PHE A 244 7.25 20.55 -23.03
CA PHE A 244 6.86 20.13 -24.39
C PHE A 244 7.21 18.66 -24.63
N ALA A 245 6.19 17.83 -24.86
CA ALA A 245 6.31 16.41 -25.20
C ALA A 245 6.34 16.16 -26.72
N SER A 246 5.95 17.15 -27.52
CA SER A 246 6.17 17.28 -28.97
C SER A 246 6.58 18.73 -29.30
N ASN A 247 7.26 18.95 -30.43
CA ASN A 247 7.56 20.29 -30.98
C ASN A 247 6.88 20.53 -32.35
N ARG A 248 6.02 19.60 -32.79
CA ARG A 248 5.36 19.60 -34.11
C ARG A 248 3.86 19.48 -33.98
N LYS A 249 3.12 20.14 -34.87
CA LYS A 249 1.66 20.02 -34.98
C LYS A 249 1.20 19.91 -36.43
N TYR A 250 -0.02 19.39 -36.61
CA TYR A 250 -0.75 19.52 -37.85
C TYR A 250 -1.36 20.93 -37.94
N ASP A 251 -1.19 21.62 -39.06
CA ASP A 251 -1.69 23.00 -39.27
C ASP A 251 -2.93 23.09 -40.17
N GLY A 252 -3.62 21.96 -40.37
CA GLY A 252 -4.71 21.81 -41.35
C GLY A 252 -4.25 21.21 -42.66
N TYR A 253 -2.96 21.37 -43.02
CA TYR A 253 -2.40 20.90 -44.30
C TYR A 253 -1.21 19.95 -44.12
N GLN A 254 -0.32 20.19 -43.14
CA GLN A 254 0.91 19.43 -42.94
C GLN A 254 1.41 19.41 -41.48
N TYR A 255 2.29 18.46 -41.18
CA TYR A 255 2.97 18.34 -39.87
C TYR A 255 4.25 19.18 -39.80
N ARG A 256 4.11 20.48 -39.49
CA ARG A 256 5.23 21.42 -39.33
C ARG A 256 5.72 21.52 -37.89
N GLU A 257 6.88 22.15 -37.70
CA GLU A 257 7.33 22.61 -36.38
C GLU A 257 6.55 23.86 -35.92
N LEU A 258 6.56 24.08 -34.61
CA LEU A 258 5.98 25.25 -33.97
C LEU A 258 6.92 26.46 -34.12
N SER A 259 6.35 27.62 -34.41
CA SER A 259 7.08 28.88 -34.36
C SER A 259 7.46 29.26 -32.93
N ALA A 260 8.50 30.08 -32.78
CA ALA A 260 8.90 30.62 -31.48
C ALA A 260 7.75 31.37 -30.77
N ALA A 261 6.85 32.01 -31.52
CA ALA A 261 5.66 32.67 -30.99
C ALA A 261 4.63 31.68 -30.43
N GLU A 262 4.37 30.57 -31.12
CA GLU A 262 3.47 29.50 -30.64
C GLU A 262 4.03 28.83 -29.38
N LEU A 263 5.33 28.51 -29.38
CA LEU A 263 6.03 28.01 -28.19
C LEU A 263 5.99 29.02 -27.04
N GLY A 264 6.25 30.30 -27.31
CA GLY A 264 6.25 31.37 -26.31
C GLY A 264 4.88 31.67 -25.70
N GLN A 265 3.80 31.54 -26.48
CA GLN A 265 2.42 31.70 -25.98
C GLN A 265 2.02 30.59 -25.00
N VAL A 266 2.51 29.36 -25.23
CA VAL A 266 2.29 28.20 -24.36
C VAL A 266 3.25 28.20 -23.16
N ALA A 267 4.55 28.34 -23.39
CA ALA A 267 5.58 28.41 -22.34
C ALA A 267 5.31 29.57 -21.37
N GLY A 268 4.86 30.71 -21.90
CA GLY A 268 4.48 31.89 -21.11
C GLY A 268 3.26 31.71 -20.20
N ARG A 269 2.63 30.52 -20.16
CA ARG A 269 1.65 30.13 -19.15
C ARG A 269 2.30 29.65 -17.84
N ALA A 270 3.58 29.29 -17.84
CA ALA A 270 4.35 29.04 -16.62
C ALA A 270 4.71 30.36 -15.93
N GLY A 271 4.51 30.45 -14.61
CA GLY A 271 4.75 31.65 -13.82
C GLY A 271 3.66 32.70 -14.03
N ARG A 272 3.02 33.12 -12.93
CA ARG A 272 1.82 33.99 -12.94
C ARG A 272 1.94 35.09 -11.89
N HIS A 273 1.45 36.29 -12.23
CA HIS A 273 1.73 37.53 -11.48
C HIS A 273 3.25 37.70 -11.25
N MET A 274 3.69 37.78 -10.00
CA MET A 274 5.09 37.94 -9.59
C MET A 274 5.83 36.60 -9.36
N ARG A 275 5.19 35.45 -9.63
CA ARG A 275 5.86 34.14 -9.56
C ARG A 275 6.56 33.82 -10.88
N ASP A 276 7.84 33.52 -10.79
CA ASP A 276 8.64 33.04 -11.93
C ASP A 276 8.16 31.68 -12.41
N GLY A 277 8.34 31.41 -13.70
CA GLY A 277 7.94 30.17 -14.35
C GLY A 277 9.11 29.51 -15.06
N THR A 278 8.99 28.20 -15.30
CA THR A 278 9.99 27.48 -16.09
C THR A 278 9.37 26.74 -17.27
N PHE A 279 10.14 26.58 -18.35
CA PHE A 279 9.74 25.73 -19.47
C PHE A 279 10.85 24.75 -19.85
N GLY A 280 10.51 23.65 -20.52
CA GLY A 280 11.44 22.58 -20.84
C GLY A 280 10.88 21.62 -21.87
N VAL A 281 11.62 20.55 -22.15
CA VAL A 281 11.22 19.48 -23.08
C VAL A 281 11.20 18.12 -22.39
N THR A 282 10.37 17.20 -22.86
CA THR A 282 10.19 15.85 -22.28
C THR A 282 9.89 14.82 -23.38
N GLY A 283 9.76 13.55 -22.99
CA GLY A 283 9.41 12.46 -23.90
C GLY A 283 10.50 12.18 -24.93
N ARG A 284 10.25 12.56 -26.19
CA ARG A 284 11.12 12.34 -27.35
C ARG A 284 11.59 13.63 -28.04
N VAL A 285 11.34 14.79 -27.43
CA VAL A 285 11.77 16.09 -27.97
C VAL A 285 13.19 16.38 -27.52
N ASP A 286 14.07 16.66 -28.49
CA ASP A 286 15.44 17.10 -28.23
C ASP A 286 15.48 18.49 -27.56
N PRO A 287 16.54 18.82 -26.81
CA PRO A 287 16.73 20.16 -26.24
C PRO A 287 16.56 21.25 -27.30
N PHE A 288 15.87 22.34 -26.94
CA PHE A 288 15.73 23.49 -27.83
C PHE A 288 17.09 24.19 -28.02
N PRO A 289 17.44 24.63 -29.24
CA PRO A 289 18.70 25.33 -29.48
C PRO A 289 18.68 26.72 -28.84
N ASP A 290 19.83 27.18 -28.35
CA ASP A 290 19.95 28.42 -27.55
C ASP A 290 19.25 29.66 -28.16
N PRO A 291 19.31 29.94 -29.49
CA PRO A 291 18.61 31.08 -30.06
C PRO A 291 17.07 31.00 -29.97
N LEU A 292 16.50 29.80 -29.91
CA LEU A 292 15.07 29.59 -29.69
C LEU A 292 14.71 29.76 -28.20
N VAL A 293 15.60 29.33 -27.30
CA VAL A 293 15.47 29.56 -25.86
C VAL A 293 15.50 31.06 -25.56
N GLU A 294 16.51 31.78 -26.02
CA GLU A 294 16.63 33.24 -25.88
C GLU A 294 15.40 33.97 -26.43
N ALA A 295 14.89 33.57 -27.60
CA ALA A 295 13.69 34.16 -28.19
C ALA A 295 12.44 33.99 -27.32
N ILE A 296 12.29 32.84 -26.64
CA ILE A 296 11.17 32.57 -25.73
C ILE A 296 11.32 33.33 -24.42
N GLU A 297 12.49 33.29 -23.78
CA GLU A 297 12.78 33.98 -22.50
C GLU A 297 12.68 35.51 -22.63
N GLN A 298 13.22 36.08 -23.71
CA GLN A 298 13.16 37.52 -24.00
C GLN A 298 11.84 37.95 -24.66
N HIS A 299 10.92 37.02 -24.94
CA HIS A 299 9.69 37.22 -25.70
C HIS A 299 9.89 37.95 -27.05
N ARG A 300 10.99 37.63 -27.74
CA ARG A 300 11.43 38.26 -28.98
C ARG A 300 11.13 37.36 -30.18
N PHE A 301 9.94 37.55 -30.76
CA PHE A 301 9.44 36.74 -31.88
C PHE A 301 9.42 37.53 -33.20
N GLU A 302 9.23 36.85 -34.33
CA GLU A 302 9.11 37.49 -35.63
C GLU A 302 7.87 38.41 -35.71
N PRO A 303 7.97 39.62 -36.28
CA PRO A 303 6.83 40.51 -36.49
C PRO A 303 5.81 39.93 -37.47
N VAL A 304 4.52 40.11 -37.18
CA VAL A 304 3.42 39.82 -38.11
C VAL A 304 3.48 40.85 -39.23
N ARG A 305 3.68 40.39 -40.48
CA ARG A 305 3.83 41.26 -41.66
C ARG A 305 2.54 41.44 -42.47
N THR A 306 1.60 40.50 -42.35
CA THR A 306 0.34 40.47 -43.09
C THR A 306 -0.79 39.97 -42.21
N LEU A 307 -1.94 40.63 -42.27
CA LEU A 307 -3.19 40.17 -41.65
C LEU A 307 -4.10 39.53 -42.72
N GLN A 308 -4.87 38.52 -42.33
CA GLN A 308 -5.89 37.95 -43.21
C GLN A 308 -7.06 38.91 -43.32
N TRP A 309 -7.56 39.16 -44.52
CA TRP A 309 -8.65 40.08 -44.80
C TRP A 309 -9.69 39.43 -45.71
N ARG A 310 -10.95 39.75 -45.47
CA ARG A 310 -12.12 39.39 -46.28
C ARG A 310 -12.96 40.66 -46.43
N ASN A 311 -13.59 40.86 -47.59
CA ASN A 311 -14.46 42.00 -47.81
C ASN A 311 -15.64 42.02 -46.81
N ASP A 312 -15.92 43.19 -46.25
CA ASP A 312 -17.03 43.44 -45.32
C ASP A 312 -18.31 43.89 -46.03
N ALA A 313 -18.17 44.52 -47.20
CA ALA A 313 -19.24 45.06 -48.04
C ALA A 313 -19.70 44.04 -49.10
N LEU A 314 -20.47 43.06 -48.65
CA LEU A 314 -20.98 41.96 -49.48
C LEU A 314 -22.19 42.40 -50.33
N ASP A 315 -22.24 41.95 -51.59
CA ASP A 315 -23.36 42.17 -52.49
C ASP A 315 -24.31 40.96 -52.45
N PHE A 316 -25.59 41.20 -52.17
CA PHE A 316 -26.62 40.15 -52.09
C PHE A 316 -27.53 40.11 -53.32
N ALA A 317 -27.23 40.85 -54.41
CA ALA A 317 -28.09 40.91 -55.60
C ALA A 317 -28.29 39.55 -56.29
N SER A 318 -27.27 38.68 -56.29
CA SER A 318 -27.34 37.28 -56.71
C SER A 318 -26.26 36.45 -56.01
N VAL A 319 -26.30 35.12 -56.16
CA VAL A 319 -25.27 34.22 -55.61
C VAL A 319 -23.91 34.45 -56.25
N GLU A 320 -23.87 34.81 -57.54
CA GLU A 320 -22.65 35.19 -58.26
C GLU A 320 -22.10 36.53 -57.77
N ALA A 321 -22.97 37.52 -57.51
CA ALA A 321 -22.58 38.81 -56.95
C ALA A 321 -21.99 38.65 -55.54
N LEU A 322 -22.62 37.81 -54.69
CA LEU A 322 -22.10 37.47 -53.37
C LEU A 322 -20.71 36.85 -53.45
N LYS A 323 -20.54 35.81 -54.28
CA LYS A 323 -19.23 35.15 -54.48
C LYS A 323 -18.18 36.15 -54.99
N ALA A 324 -18.50 36.96 -56.01
CA ALA A 324 -17.59 37.98 -56.51
C ALA A 324 -17.22 39.04 -55.46
N SER A 325 -18.14 39.40 -54.57
CA SER A 325 -17.89 40.34 -53.47
C SER A 325 -17.06 39.73 -52.33
N LEU A 326 -17.24 38.44 -52.01
CA LEU A 326 -16.38 37.69 -51.09
C LEU A 326 -14.97 37.52 -51.66
N ASP A 327 -14.85 37.36 -52.99
CA ASP A 327 -13.60 37.07 -53.65
C ASP A 327 -12.67 38.28 -53.89
N GLU A 328 -13.11 39.51 -53.61
CA GLU A 328 -12.31 40.73 -53.82
C GLU A 328 -10.95 40.65 -53.08
N PRO A 329 -9.82 41.02 -53.72
CA PRO A 329 -8.52 41.12 -53.04
C PRO A 329 -8.37 42.44 -52.27
N PRO A 330 -7.63 42.46 -51.14
CA PRO A 330 -7.37 43.69 -50.40
C PRO A 330 -6.54 44.68 -51.23
N ARG A 331 -6.89 45.97 -51.12
CA ARG A 331 -6.25 47.06 -51.88
C ARG A 331 -5.16 47.82 -51.10
N ILE A 332 -4.76 47.31 -49.92
CA ILE A 332 -3.87 47.97 -48.97
C ILE A 332 -2.76 46.99 -48.55
N GLU A 333 -1.52 47.49 -48.59
CA GLU A 333 -0.32 46.75 -48.21
C GLU A 333 -0.37 46.29 -46.73
N GLY A 334 0.09 45.08 -46.46
CA GLY A 334 0.00 44.45 -45.15
C GLY A 334 -1.32 43.71 -44.88
N LEU A 335 -2.26 43.71 -45.83
CA LEU A 335 -3.41 42.82 -45.85
C LEU A 335 -3.25 41.78 -46.97
N THR A 336 -3.63 40.53 -46.72
CA THR A 336 -3.75 39.47 -47.72
C THR A 336 -5.18 38.92 -47.73
N LYS A 337 -5.67 38.43 -48.88
CA LYS A 337 -6.96 37.75 -48.92
C LYS A 337 -6.89 36.49 -48.07
N ALA A 338 -7.85 36.31 -47.17
CA ALA A 338 -7.98 35.12 -46.35
C ALA A 338 -8.25 33.87 -47.21
N PRO A 339 -7.79 32.68 -46.79
CA PRO A 339 -8.26 31.42 -47.36
C PRO A 339 -9.80 31.29 -47.31
N PRO A 340 -10.42 30.56 -48.24
CA PRO A 340 -11.82 30.16 -48.10
C PRO A 340 -11.99 29.33 -46.82
N ALA A 341 -12.83 29.82 -45.90
CA ALA A 341 -13.23 29.07 -44.71
C ALA A 341 -14.51 28.26 -45.02
N ASP A 342 -14.96 27.44 -44.07
CA ASP A 342 -16.12 26.55 -44.21
C ASP A 342 -17.37 27.25 -44.76
N ASP A 343 -17.57 28.52 -44.42
CA ASP A 343 -18.70 29.33 -44.88
C ASP A 343 -18.66 29.64 -46.39
N GLN A 344 -17.50 30.02 -46.91
CA GLN A 344 -17.29 30.17 -48.35
C GLN A 344 -17.29 28.81 -49.06
N VAL A 345 -16.73 27.75 -48.47
CA VAL A 345 -16.70 26.40 -49.08
C VAL A 345 -18.11 25.80 -49.18
N ALA A 346 -18.95 25.99 -48.17
CA ALA A 346 -20.36 25.61 -48.20
C ALA A 346 -21.11 26.36 -49.31
N LEU A 347 -20.95 27.69 -49.39
CA LEU A 347 -21.54 28.52 -50.44
C LEU A 347 -21.08 28.11 -51.85
N GLU A 348 -19.78 27.85 -52.05
CA GLU A 348 -19.21 27.42 -53.34
C GLU A 348 -19.66 26.03 -53.78
N THR A 349 -20.06 25.18 -52.83
CA THR A 349 -20.63 23.85 -53.09
C THR A 349 -22.12 23.96 -53.41
N LEU A 350 -22.88 24.68 -52.59
CA LEU A 350 -24.32 24.89 -52.74
C LEU A 350 -24.68 25.72 -53.98
N ALA A 351 -23.81 26.63 -54.40
CA ALA A 351 -23.93 27.38 -55.66
C ALA A 351 -23.73 26.51 -56.93
N ARG A 352 -23.71 25.18 -56.80
CA ARG A 352 -23.71 24.18 -57.89
C ARG A 352 -24.96 23.29 -57.87
N THR A 353 -25.86 23.50 -56.90
CA THR A 353 -27.10 22.75 -56.74
C THR A 353 -28.25 23.58 -57.28
N ASP A 354 -28.86 23.15 -58.38
CA ASP A 354 -29.90 23.92 -59.09
C ASP A 354 -31.08 24.29 -58.17
N GLU A 355 -31.53 23.36 -57.32
CA GLU A 355 -32.61 23.59 -56.34
C GLU A 355 -32.31 24.74 -55.35
N VAL A 356 -31.04 24.94 -55.00
CA VAL A 356 -30.60 26.00 -54.08
C VAL A 356 -30.53 27.33 -54.82
N ILE A 357 -30.04 27.34 -56.06
CA ILE A 357 -30.02 28.51 -56.94
C ILE A 357 -31.45 28.98 -57.24
N ASP A 358 -32.39 28.05 -57.48
CA ASP A 358 -33.81 28.37 -57.71
C ASP A 358 -34.47 29.03 -56.51
N LYS A 359 -34.13 28.60 -55.28
CA LYS A 359 -34.59 29.24 -54.04
C LYS A 359 -33.88 30.56 -53.76
N ALA A 360 -32.62 30.72 -54.17
CA ALA A 360 -31.80 31.91 -53.95
C ALA A 360 -32.01 33.04 -54.98
N ARG A 361 -33.12 33.06 -55.73
CA ARG A 361 -33.41 34.06 -56.79
C ARG A 361 -33.76 35.48 -56.30
N ARG A 362 -33.83 35.74 -54.99
CA ARG A 362 -34.12 37.06 -54.39
C ARG A 362 -33.03 37.44 -53.41
N ALA A 363 -32.71 38.74 -53.32
CA ALA A 363 -31.59 39.21 -52.49
C ALA A 363 -31.71 38.84 -51.00
N ASP A 364 -32.92 38.77 -50.46
CA ASP A 364 -33.14 38.34 -49.07
C ASP A 364 -32.90 36.83 -48.90
N ASN A 365 -33.19 36.01 -49.92
CA ASN A 365 -32.86 34.58 -49.92
C ASN A 365 -31.37 34.35 -50.17
N VAL A 366 -30.68 35.20 -50.95
CA VAL A 366 -29.20 35.18 -51.07
C VAL A 366 -28.55 35.52 -49.72
N ARG A 367 -29.10 36.51 -48.99
CA ARG A 367 -28.67 36.84 -47.63
C ARG A 367 -28.92 35.68 -46.67
N ARG A 368 -30.11 35.06 -46.71
CA ARG A 368 -30.41 33.89 -45.87
C ARG A 368 -29.52 32.69 -46.19
N LEU A 369 -29.24 32.42 -47.46
CA LEU A 369 -28.28 31.38 -47.86
C LEU A 369 -26.90 31.63 -47.23
N TRP A 370 -26.43 32.89 -47.24
CA TRP A 370 -25.18 33.27 -46.59
C TRP A 370 -25.22 33.17 -45.06
N GLU A 371 -26.34 33.52 -44.43
CA GLU A 371 -26.56 33.32 -42.99
C GLU A 371 -26.47 31.84 -42.60
N VAL A 372 -27.06 30.94 -43.39
CA VAL A 372 -27.03 29.49 -43.14
C VAL A 372 -25.65 28.90 -43.48
N CYS A 373 -24.97 29.37 -44.53
CA CYS A 373 -23.58 28.95 -44.84
C CYS A 373 -22.60 29.25 -43.70
N ARG A 374 -22.87 30.24 -42.86
CA ARG A 374 -22.05 30.58 -41.69
C ARG A 374 -22.26 29.66 -40.47
N LEU A 375 -22.97 28.54 -40.62
CA LEU A 375 -23.03 27.44 -39.66
C LEU A 375 -21.64 26.77 -39.52
N PRO A 376 -21.01 26.78 -38.33
CA PRO A 376 -19.69 26.17 -38.15
C PRO A 376 -19.74 24.64 -38.21
N ASP A 377 -18.76 23.99 -38.86
CA ASP A 377 -18.60 22.54 -38.78
C ASP A 377 -17.88 22.11 -37.49
N TYR A 378 -18.64 22.04 -36.40
CA TYR A 378 -18.17 21.48 -35.14
C TYR A 378 -17.76 20.00 -35.24
N ARG A 379 -18.24 19.26 -36.26
CA ARG A 379 -18.07 17.81 -36.42
C ARG A 379 -16.86 17.44 -37.28
N LYS A 380 -16.33 18.39 -38.06
CA LYS A 380 -15.19 18.21 -39.00
C LYS A 380 -15.42 17.06 -39.98
N ILE A 381 -16.59 17.07 -40.61
CA ILE A 381 -17.02 16.09 -41.61
C ILE A 381 -16.49 16.47 -43.00
N ALA A 382 -16.79 15.66 -44.03
CA ALA A 382 -16.41 16.02 -45.39
C ALA A 382 -17.17 17.31 -45.82
N PRO A 383 -16.52 18.29 -46.49
CA PRO A 383 -17.17 19.57 -46.83
C PRO A 383 -18.48 19.43 -47.62
N ALA A 384 -18.62 18.40 -48.46
CA ALA A 384 -19.86 18.10 -49.16
C ALA A 384 -21.01 17.64 -48.23
N GLN A 385 -20.71 16.97 -47.11
CA GLN A 385 -21.71 16.58 -46.11
C GLN A 385 -22.12 17.77 -45.23
N HIS A 386 -21.19 18.68 -44.90
CA HIS A 386 -21.53 19.93 -44.24
C HIS A 386 -22.37 20.83 -45.15
N ALA A 387 -21.98 20.95 -46.43
CA ALA A 387 -22.76 21.67 -47.43
C ALA A 387 -24.18 21.10 -47.61
N GLN A 388 -24.36 19.78 -47.57
CA GLN A 388 -25.71 19.18 -47.60
C GLN A 388 -26.54 19.62 -46.40
N LEU A 389 -26.01 19.55 -45.18
CA LEU A 389 -26.71 19.97 -43.96
C LEU A 389 -27.09 21.47 -43.99
N VAL A 390 -26.19 22.31 -44.47
CA VAL A 390 -26.44 23.74 -44.72
C VAL A 390 -27.55 23.92 -45.76
N GLY A 391 -27.55 23.11 -46.83
CA GLY A 391 -28.57 23.09 -47.88
C GLY A 391 -29.96 22.66 -47.37
N ASP A 392 -30.02 21.63 -46.53
CA ASP A 392 -31.26 21.14 -45.90
C ASP A 392 -31.89 22.24 -45.03
N ILE A 393 -31.09 22.87 -44.15
CA ILE A 393 -31.54 23.96 -43.27
C ILE A 393 -31.99 25.17 -44.09
N PHE A 394 -31.24 25.57 -45.13
CA PHE A 394 -31.66 26.63 -46.04
C PHE A 394 -32.95 26.27 -46.77
N GLY A 395 -33.11 25.01 -47.20
CA GLY A 395 -34.31 24.51 -47.86
C GLY A 395 -35.56 24.66 -47.00
N PHE A 396 -35.50 24.27 -45.73
CA PHE A 396 -36.62 24.45 -44.79
C PHE A 396 -36.97 25.93 -44.56
N ILE A 397 -35.96 26.78 -44.33
CA ILE A 397 -36.18 28.21 -44.06
C ILE A 397 -36.69 28.94 -45.32
N ALA A 398 -36.25 28.54 -46.52
CA ALA A 398 -36.70 29.14 -47.78
C ALA A 398 -38.12 28.72 -48.19
N ASP A 399 -38.54 27.50 -47.88
CA ASP A 399 -39.85 26.96 -48.27
C ASP A 399 -40.94 27.19 -47.20
N GLY A 400 -40.60 26.93 -45.93
CA GLY A 400 -41.52 26.92 -44.79
C GLY A 400 -41.25 28.01 -43.74
N GLY A 401 -40.22 28.84 -43.92
CA GLY A 401 -39.85 29.92 -43.01
C GLY A 401 -39.03 29.48 -41.79
N VAL A 402 -39.23 28.25 -41.30
CA VAL A 402 -38.51 27.66 -40.15
C VAL A 402 -38.15 26.20 -40.42
N VAL A 403 -37.15 25.68 -39.70
CA VAL A 403 -36.84 24.24 -39.64
C VAL A 403 -37.93 23.51 -38.85
N PRO A 404 -38.48 22.36 -39.34
CA PRO A 404 -39.52 21.62 -38.62
C PRO A 404 -39.07 21.08 -37.27
N ASP A 405 -39.91 21.26 -36.25
CA ASP A 405 -39.67 20.84 -34.87
C ASP A 405 -39.37 19.33 -34.76
N ASP A 406 -40.13 18.47 -35.44
CA ASP A 406 -39.88 17.01 -35.47
C ASP A 406 -38.48 16.63 -35.98
N TRP A 407 -37.92 17.42 -36.90
CA TRP A 407 -36.62 17.15 -37.51
C TRP A 407 -35.48 17.53 -36.57
N ILE A 408 -35.53 18.72 -35.96
CA ILE A 408 -34.54 19.10 -34.93
C ILE A 408 -34.67 18.22 -33.68
N ALA A 409 -35.89 17.85 -33.27
CA ALA A 409 -36.12 16.86 -32.21
C ALA A 409 -35.45 15.51 -32.53
N GLY A 410 -35.55 15.04 -33.78
CA GLY A 410 -34.86 13.84 -34.25
C GLY A 410 -33.34 13.93 -34.13
N GLN A 411 -32.76 15.09 -34.48
CA GLN A 411 -31.32 15.33 -34.40
C GLN A 411 -30.82 15.44 -32.95
N ILE A 412 -31.55 16.14 -32.07
CA ILE A 412 -31.20 16.26 -30.65
C ILE A 412 -31.33 14.90 -29.95
N ARG A 413 -32.38 14.12 -30.22
CA ARG A 413 -32.53 12.74 -29.71
C ARG A 413 -31.39 11.81 -30.16
N HIS A 414 -30.81 12.02 -31.35
CA HIS A 414 -29.66 11.23 -31.80
C HIS A 414 -28.38 11.52 -30.98
N ALA A 415 -28.18 12.78 -30.57
CA ALA A 415 -27.05 13.18 -29.73
C ALA A 415 -27.28 12.90 -28.23
N ASN A 416 -28.53 12.86 -27.75
CA ASN A 416 -28.89 12.69 -26.34
C ASN A 416 -28.68 11.26 -25.81
N ARG A 417 -27.42 10.86 -25.68
CA ARG A 417 -26.97 9.56 -25.15
C ARG A 417 -25.64 9.71 -24.41
N THR A 418 -25.60 9.35 -23.14
CA THR A 418 -24.40 9.44 -22.27
C THR A 418 -23.58 8.15 -22.19
N ASP A 419 -23.99 7.09 -22.89
CA ASP A 419 -23.29 5.81 -22.96
C ASP A 419 -22.13 5.80 -23.98
N GLY A 420 -21.01 5.15 -23.66
CA GLY A 420 -19.88 4.97 -24.59
C GLY A 420 -18.53 5.36 -24.00
N ASP A 421 -17.57 5.59 -24.89
CA ASP A 421 -16.22 6.04 -24.57
C ASP A 421 -16.05 7.56 -24.78
N ILE A 422 -14.83 8.04 -24.51
CA ILE A 422 -14.44 9.46 -24.56
C ILE A 422 -14.67 10.05 -25.97
N ASP A 423 -14.33 9.30 -27.01
CA ASP A 423 -14.37 9.79 -28.39
C ASP A 423 -15.80 9.73 -28.96
N THR A 424 -16.60 8.73 -28.58
CA THR A 424 -18.06 8.68 -28.82
C THR A 424 -18.76 9.90 -28.20
N LEU A 425 -18.47 10.20 -26.93
CA LEU A 425 -19.05 11.36 -26.24
C LEU A 425 -18.58 12.69 -26.85
N SER A 426 -17.30 12.82 -27.18
CA SER A 426 -16.79 14.02 -27.87
C SER A 426 -17.44 14.22 -29.24
N SER A 427 -17.75 13.15 -29.97
CA SER A 427 -18.48 13.19 -31.25
C SER A 427 -19.93 13.64 -31.08
N ARG A 428 -20.64 13.16 -30.04
CA ARG A 428 -22.00 13.63 -29.72
C ARG A 428 -22.02 15.08 -29.25
N ILE A 429 -21.01 15.55 -28.50
CA ILE A 429 -20.84 16.97 -28.15
C ILE A 429 -20.65 17.82 -29.41
N ALA A 430 -19.84 17.35 -30.37
CA ALA A 430 -19.69 18.03 -31.65
C ALA A 430 -20.99 18.11 -32.45
N HIS A 431 -21.84 17.07 -32.41
CA HIS A 431 -23.14 17.06 -33.09
C HIS A 431 -24.17 17.98 -32.40
N ILE A 432 -24.30 17.96 -31.06
CA ILE A 432 -25.28 18.81 -30.37
C ILE A 432 -24.97 20.31 -30.53
N ARG A 433 -23.68 20.69 -30.59
CA ARG A 433 -23.26 22.09 -30.79
C ARG A 433 -23.77 22.73 -32.07
N THR A 434 -23.91 21.95 -33.15
CA THR A 434 -24.54 22.42 -34.39
C THR A 434 -25.99 22.87 -34.11
N TRP A 435 -26.72 22.11 -33.31
CA TRP A 435 -28.11 22.43 -32.91
C TRP A 435 -28.18 23.55 -31.89
N THR A 436 -27.25 23.60 -30.92
CA THR A 436 -27.10 24.74 -30.00
C THR A 436 -26.89 26.05 -30.78
N PHE A 437 -26.10 26.05 -31.86
CA PHE A 437 -25.89 27.22 -32.72
C PHE A 437 -27.15 27.56 -33.54
N VAL A 438 -27.83 26.57 -34.13
CA VAL A 438 -29.09 26.74 -34.87
C VAL A 438 -30.16 27.36 -33.97
N ALA A 439 -30.34 26.86 -32.74
CA ALA A 439 -31.32 27.39 -31.79
C ALA A 439 -30.95 28.79 -31.25
N HIS A 440 -29.70 29.24 -31.40
CA HIS A 440 -29.29 30.61 -31.07
C HIS A 440 -29.56 31.62 -32.20
N GLN A 441 -30.07 31.20 -33.36
CA GLN A 441 -30.53 32.10 -34.43
C GLN A 441 -31.96 32.58 -34.12
N PRO A 442 -32.29 33.85 -34.44
CA PRO A 442 -33.52 34.48 -33.93
C PRO A 442 -34.80 34.01 -34.63
N ASP A 443 -34.70 33.51 -35.86
CA ASP A 443 -35.82 33.32 -36.78
C ASP A 443 -35.70 32.06 -37.66
N TRP A 444 -34.95 31.05 -37.21
CA TRP A 444 -34.78 29.76 -37.92
C TRP A 444 -35.67 28.63 -37.38
N LEU A 445 -36.20 28.75 -36.16
CA LEU A 445 -37.03 27.74 -35.48
C LEU A 445 -38.36 28.35 -35.03
N ALA A 446 -39.39 27.53 -34.84
CA ALA A 446 -40.69 27.98 -34.34
C ALA A 446 -40.63 28.48 -32.89
N ASP A 447 -39.97 27.73 -32.00
CA ASP A 447 -39.61 28.17 -30.65
C ASP A 447 -38.09 28.08 -30.40
N PRO A 448 -37.33 29.17 -30.65
CA PRO A 448 -35.92 29.21 -30.33
C PRO A 448 -35.61 29.15 -28.83
N VAL A 449 -36.54 29.40 -27.91
CA VAL A 449 -36.31 29.29 -26.45
C VAL A 449 -36.24 27.83 -26.05
N LEU A 450 -37.30 27.06 -26.35
CA LEU A 450 -37.39 25.62 -26.08
C LEU A 450 -36.15 24.86 -26.58
N TRP A 451 -35.82 25.03 -27.87
CA TRP A 451 -34.70 24.32 -28.49
C TRP A 451 -33.33 24.73 -27.96
N ARG A 452 -33.16 25.93 -27.39
CA ARG A 452 -31.93 26.32 -26.68
C ARG A 452 -31.79 25.61 -25.34
N GLU A 453 -32.90 25.47 -24.61
CA GLU A 453 -32.88 24.81 -23.30
C GLU A 453 -32.65 23.30 -23.44
N GLU A 454 -33.33 22.64 -24.39
CA GLU A 454 -33.08 21.22 -24.71
C GLU A 454 -31.64 20.97 -25.21
N ALA A 455 -31.17 21.70 -26.22
CA ALA A 455 -29.84 21.48 -26.78
C ALA A 455 -28.72 21.74 -25.75
N LYS A 456 -28.92 22.74 -24.88
CA LYS A 456 -28.00 23.01 -23.77
C LYS A 456 -28.02 21.91 -22.71
N ALA A 457 -29.20 21.41 -22.31
CA ALA A 457 -29.31 20.31 -21.35
C ALA A 457 -28.56 19.06 -21.85
N VAL A 458 -28.64 18.78 -23.16
CA VAL A 458 -27.89 17.69 -23.80
C VAL A 458 -26.38 17.98 -23.88
N GLU A 459 -25.92 19.20 -24.24
CA GLU A 459 -24.48 19.52 -24.18
C GLU A 459 -23.93 19.43 -22.74
N ASP A 460 -24.68 19.90 -21.74
CA ASP A 460 -24.30 19.83 -20.32
C ASP A 460 -24.20 18.37 -19.82
N ALA A 461 -25.19 17.52 -20.12
CA ALA A 461 -25.20 16.11 -19.72
C ALA A 461 -24.08 15.30 -20.41
N LEU A 462 -23.86 15.50 -21.71
CA LEU A 462 -22.75 14.89 -22.44
C LEU A 462 -21.39 15.37 -21.93
N SER A 463 -21.27 16.66 -21.58
CA SER A 463 -20.03 17.25 -21.04
C SER A 463 -19.64 16.68 -19.69
N ASP A 464 -20.64 16.36 -18.85
CA ASP A 464 -20.43 15.78 -17.53
C ASP A 464 -20.11 14.29 -17.62
N ALA A 465 -20.83 13.52 -18.45
CA ALA A 465 -20.45 12.15 -18.77
C ALA A 465 -19.02 12.06 -19.35
N LEU A 466 -18.63 12.97 -20.25
CA LEU A 466 -17.28 13.05 -20.79
C LEU A 466 -16.25 13.38 -19.70
N HIS A 467 -16.56 14.31 -18.80
CA HIS A 467 -15.70 14.62 -17.65
C HIS A 467 -15.49 13.38 -16.76
N GLU A 468 -16.55 12.65 -16.44
CA GLU A 468 -16.48 11.43 -15.62
C GLU A 468 -15.63 10.34 -16.28
N ARG A 469 -15.78 10.13 -17.59
CA ARG A 469 -14.96 9.16 -18.35
C ARG A 469 -13.48 9.57 -18.41
N LEU A 470 -13.18 10.87 -18.56
CA LEU A 470 -11.82 11.39 -18.49
C LEU A 470 -11.22 11.18 -17.09
N THR A 471 -11.93 11.59 -16.05
CA THR A 471 -11.48 11.47 -14.65
C THR A 471 -11.28 10.01 -14.25
N ALA A 472 -12.20 9.10 -14.57
CA ALA A 472 -12.06 7.67 -14.29
C ALA A 472 -10.91 6.99 -15.07
N ARG A 473 -10.55 7.50 -16.25
CA ARG A 473 -9.44 6.98 -17.06
C ARG A 473 -8.08 7.54 -16.66
N PHE A 474 -8.00 8.81 -16.23
CA PHE A 474 -6.73 9.53 -16.07
C PHE A 474 -6.40 9.96 -14.63
N VAL A 475 -7.31 9.75 -13.66
CA VAL A 475 -7.09 10.07 -12.24
C VAL A 475 -7.34 8.83 -11.38
N ASP A 476 -6.31 8.33 -10.69
CA ASP A 476 -6.51 7.42 -9.56
C ASP A 476 -6.92 8.24 -8.33
N ARG A 477 -8.23 8.28 -8.06
CA ARG A 477 -8.80 9.02 -6.92
C ARG A 477 -8.22 8.55 -5.58
N ARG A 478 -7.80 7.28 -5.44
CA ARG A 478 -7.27 6.73 -4.18
C ARG A 478 -5.87 7.29 -3.90
N THR A 479 -4.95 7.17 -4.85
CA THR A 479 -3.60 7.77 -4.74
C THR A 479 -3.67 9.29 -4.68
N SER A 480 -4.58 9.93 -5.41
CA SER A 480 -4.77 11.39 -5.38
C SER A 480 -5.14 11.91 -3.99
N VAL A 481 -6.19 11.35 -3.36
CA VAL A 481 -6.62 11.77 -2.01
C VAL A 481 -5.55 11.46 -0.96
N LEU A 482 -4.88 10.31 -1.05
CA LEU A 482 -3.78 9.94 -0.15
C LEU A 482 -2.61 10.93 -0.24
N MET A 483 -2.20 11.30 -1.47
CA MET A 483 -1.12 12.25 -1.72
C MET A 483 -1.49 13.69 -1.35
N ARG A 484 -2.78 14.03 -1.28
CA ARG A 484 -3.27 15.33 -0.76
C ARG A 484 -3.18 15.38 0.76
N ARG A 485 -3.74 14.38 1.47
CA ARG A 485 -3.65 14.27 2.94
C ARG A 485 -2.20 14.23 3.45
N LEU A 486 -1.31 13.53 2.75
CA LEU A 486 0.13 13.51 3.04
C LEU A 486 0.83 14.88 2.92
N ARG A 487 0.26 15.84 2.17
CA ARG A 487 0.80 17.20 1.99
C ARG A 487 0.12 18.26 2.86
N GLU A 488 -1.13 18.02 3.26
CA GLU A 488 -1.90 18.90 4.17
C GLU A 488 -1.30 18.96 5.60
N ASN A 489 -0.33 18.09 5.94
CA ASN A 489 0.30 17.93 7.27
C ASN A 489 -0.68 17.60 8.42
N THR A 490 -1.93 17.29 8.09
CA THR A 490 -2.90 16.62 8.95
C THR A 490 -2.24 15.37 9.53
N MET A 491 -2.24 15.23 10.86
CA MET A 491 -1.56 14.09 11.49
C MET A 491 -2.25 12.80 11.08
N LEU A 492 -1.53 11.94 10.35
CA LEU A 492 -1.95 10.58 10.04
C LEU A 492 -1.86 9.76 11.32
N GLU A 493 -2.93 9.78 12.11
CA GLU A 493 -3.06 8.96 13.30
C GLU A 493 -3.08 7.49 12.90
N ALA A 494 -2.15 6.71 13.48
CA ALA A 494 -2.08 5.28 13.24
C ALA A 494 -2.70 4.56 14.44
N GLU A 495 -3.90 4.03 14.23
CA GLU A 495 -4.60 3.19 15.19
C GLU A 495 -3.92 1.83 15.28
N ILE A 496 -3.76 1.30 16.50
CA ILE A 496 -3.25 -0.05 16.73
C ILE A 496 -4.36 -0.84 17.43
N THR A 497 -4.84 -1.90 16.77
CA THR A 497 -5.93 -2.73 17.29
C THR A 497 -5.49 -3.51 18.53
N ALA A 498 -6.45 -4.03 19.29
CA ALA A 498 -6.18 -4.95 20.41
C ALA A 498 -5.49 -6.26 19.95
N THR A 499 -5.65 -6.64 18.68
CA THR A 499 -4.97 -7.76 18.01
C THR A 499 -3.56 -7.43 17.50
N GLY A 500 -3.14 -6.16 17.57
CA GLY A 500 -1.81 -5.70 17.17
C GLY A 500 -1.68 -5.20 15.73
N ASP A 501 -2.77 -5.22 14.95
CA ASP A 501 -2.80 -4.69 13.59
C ASP A 501 -2.63 -3.17 13.61
N VAL A 502 -1.71 -2.66 12.80
CA VAL A 502 -1.41 -1.23 12.69
C VAL A 502 -2.09 -0.70 11.45
N MET A 503 -3.11 0.12 11.68
CA MET A 503 -3.87 0.80 10.62
C MET A 503 -3.46 2.28 10.57
N VAL A 504 -3.42 2.85 9.37
CA VAL A 504 -3.32 4.31 9.15
C VAL A 504 -4.51 4.70 8.30
N GLU A 505 -5.41 5.56 8.79
CA GLU A 505 -6.63 5.96 8.07
C GLU A 505 -7.43 4.74 7.54
N GLY A 506 -7.64 3.73 8.39
CA GLY A 506 -8.32 2.47 8.04
C GLY A 506 -7.56 1.54 7.08
N HIS A 507 -6.31 1.83 6.71
CA HIS A 507 -5.48 0.98 5.85
C HIS A 507 -4.49 0.17 6.67
N HIS A 508 -4.54 -1.16 6.56
CA HIS A 508 -3.57 -2.07 7.19
C HIS A 508 -2.15 -1.84 6.65
N VAL A 509 -1.18 -1.58 7.54
CA VAL A 509 0.24 -1.34 7.20
C VAL A 509 1.14 -2.50 7.65
N GLY A 510 0.69 -3.30 8.63
CA GLY A 510 1.41 -4.44 9.21
C GLY A 510 0.98 -4.71 10.66
N VAL A 511 1.63 -5.67 11.32
CA VAL A 511 1.27 -6.13 12.67
C VAL A 511 2.39 -5.86 13.67
N LEU A 512 2.07 -5.25 14.81
CA LEU A 512 2.97 -5.00 15.94
C LEU A 512 2.82 -6.11 17.01
N SER A 513 3.73 -7.08 16.99
CA SER A 513 3.79 -8.15 17.98
C SER A 513 4.94 -7.96 18.97
N GLY A 514 4.62 -7.95 20.26
CA GLY A 514 5.56 -7.62 21.34
C GLY A 514 6.08 -6.19 21.19
N PHE A 515 7.34 -6.07 20.76
CA PHE A 515 8.02 -4.81 20.42
C PHE A 515 8.56 -4.79 18.98
N ARG A 516 7.99 -5.63 18.09
CA ARG A 516 8.41 -5.75 16.68
C ARG A 516 7.27 -5.52 15.71
N PHE A 517 7.53 -4.72 14.68
CA PHE A 517 6.59 -4.41 13.63
C PHE A 517 6.90 -5.21 12.36
N ALA A 518 5.99 -6.10 11.98
CA ALA A 518 6.03 -6.85 10.73
C ALA A 518 5.20 -6.10 9.66
N PRO A 519 5.83 -5.38 8.71
CA PRO A 519 5.10 -4.66 7.66
C PRO A 519 4.42 -5.63 6.69
N ASP A 520 3.24 -5.26 6.19
CA ASP A 520 2.51 -6.03 5.20
C ASP A 520 3.28 -6.08 3.86
N ALA A 521 3.39 -7.27 3.28
CA ALA A 521 4.04 -7.52 2.00
C ALA A 521 3.14 -7.19 0.79
N GLN A 522 1.81 -7.18 0.96
CA GLN A 522 0.85 -6.79 -0.09
C GLN A 522 0.79 -5.28 -0.28
N ALA A 523 1.25 -4.49 0.70
CA ALA A 523 1.38 -3.03 0.61
C ALA A 523 2.58 -2.62 -0.28
N GLY A 524 2.57 -3.05 -1.55
CA GLY A 524 3.61 -2.81 -2.53
C GLY A 524 3.31 -1.64 -3.48
N GLY A 525 3.75 -0.43 -3.14
CA GLY A 525 3.61 0.76 -3.98
C GLY A 525 4.57 1.89 -3.59
N THR A 526 4.57 2.99 -4.34
CA THR A 526 5.32 4.22 -3.98
C THR A 526 4.91 4.75 -2.61
N ASP A 527 3.63 4.67 -2.33
CA ASP A 527 2.96 5.29 -1.19
C ASP A 527 3.23 4.50 0.10
N ALA A 528 3.62 3.22 -0.03
CA ALA A 528 3.99 2.35 1.08
C ALA A 528 5.18 2.89 1.90
N GLN A 529 6.11 3.62 1.26
CA GLN A 529 7.23 4.23 1.99
C GLN A 529 6.77 5.45 2.81
N ALA A 530 5.78 6.20 2.33
CA ALA A 530 5.18 7.31 3.08
C ALA A 530 4.33 6.79 4.26
N LEU A 531 3.49 5.78 4.02
CA LEU A 531 2.68 5.11 5.06
C LEU A 531 3.55 4.48 6.15
N ARG A 532 4.65 3.80 5.80
CA ARG A 532 5.63 3.29 6.78
C ARG A 532 6.25 4.40 7.62
N ASN A 533 6.66 5.51 6.99
CA ASN A 533 7.25 6.66 7.70
C ASN A 533 6.25 7.35 8.64
N ALA A 534 4.94 7.35 8.31
CA ALA A 534 3.87 7.83 9.19
C ALA A 534 3.68 6.86 10.39
N ALA A 535 3.47 5.58 10.11
CA ALA A 535 3.29 4.54 11.13
C ALA A 535 4.47 4.49 12.13
N GLN A 536 5.72 4.63 11.66
CA GLN A 536 6.92 4.65 12.51
C GLN A 536 6.89 5.71 13.62
N ARG A 537 6.16 6.82 13.47
CA ARG A 537 6.03 7.85 14.51
C ARG A 537 5.06 7.44 15.60
N SER A 538 3.88 6.93 15.23
CA SER A 538 2.89 6.40 16.21
C SER A 538 3.44 5.17 16.95
N LEU A 539 4.11 4.27 16.22
CA LEU A 539 4.77 3.08 16.77
C LEU A 539 5.75 3.41 17.90
N ALA A 540 6.46 4.54 17.83
CA ALA A 540 7.36 4.96 18.90
C ALA A 540 6.61 5.23 20.22
N THR A 541 5.50 5.98 20.18
CA THR A 541 4.63 6.23 21.34
C THR A 541 4.06 4.94 21.90
N ALA A 542 3.49 4.09 21.03
CA ALA A 542 2.91 2.81 21.44
C ALA A 542 3.93 1.83 22.06
N MET A 543 5.20 1.87 21.63
CA MET A 543 6.27 1.08 22.26
C MET A 543 6.62 1.59 23.67
N VAL A 544 6.55 2.90 23.93
CA VAL A 544 6.71 3.45 25.30
C VAL A 544 5.58 2.94 26.20
N GLU A 545 4.33 3.03 25.76
CA GLU A 545 3.17 2.57 26.52
C GLU A 545 3.21 1.05 26.79
N ARG A 546 3.55 0.24 25.77
CA ARG A 546 3.77 -1.21 25.96
C ARG A 546 4.91 -1.50 26.94
N ALA A 547 5.99 -0.70 26.93
CA ALA A 547 7.12 -0.86 27.85
C ALA A 547 6.73 -0.51 29.30
N GLU A 548 5.99 0.57 29.53
CA GLU A 548 5.44 0.90 30.85
C GLU A 548 4.48 -0.18 31.35
N ARG A 549 3.59 -0.67 30.48
CA ARG A 549 2.60 -1.69 30.83
C ARG A 549 3.26 -3.02 31.19
N LEU A 550 4.29 -3.44 30.44
CA LEU A 550 5.11 -4.61 30.80
C LEU A 550 5.88 -4.39 32.11
N ALA A 551 6.44 -3.21 32.35
CA ALA A 551 7.14 -2.90 33.61
C ALA A 551 6.21 -2.98 34.84
N ARG A 552 4.90 -2.75 34.67
CA ARG A 552 3.86 -2.88 35.71
C ARG A 552 3.15 -4.27 35.73
N ALA A 553 3.35 -5.10 34.71
CA ALA A 553 2.70 -6.41 34.55
C ALA A 553 3.05 -7.37 35.68
N GLY A 554 2.12 -8.26 36.05
CA GLY A 554 2.31 -9.29 37.07
C GLY A 554 3.21 -10.46 36.62
N ASP A 555 3.84 -11.15 37.57
CA ASP A 555 4.74 -12.28 37.26
C ASP A 555 4.06 -13.46 36.55
N SER A 556 2.72 -13.53 36.59
CA SER A 556 1.90 -14.53 35.89
C SER A 556 1.63 -14.20 34.42
N GLU A 557 1.84 -12.96 33.97
CA GLU A 557 1.64 -12.56 32.57
C GLU A 557 2.83 -12.89 31.66
N ILE A 558 4.00 -13.15 32.27
CA ILE A 558 5.24 -13.49 31.59
C ILE A 558 5.49 -15.00 31.72
N VAL A 559 5.73 -15.66 30.59
CA VAL A 559 5.92 -17.12 30.50
C VAL A 559 7.20 -17.42 29.72
N LEU A 560 8.03 -18.32 30.25
CA LEU A 560 9.13 -18.94 29.51
C LEU A 560 8.60 -20.18 28.77
N ALA A 561 8.59 -20.12 27.44
CA ALA A 561 8.21 -21.24 26.59
C ALA A 561 9.40 -22.20 26.32
N SER A 562 9.09 -23.43 25.87
CA SER A 562 10.08 -24.50 25.62
C SER A 562 11.05 -24.18 24.48
N ASP A 563 10.65 -23.30 23.56
CA ASP A 563 11.47 -22.70 22.50
C ASP A 563 12.54 -21.71 23.04
N GLY A 564 12.56 -21.45 24.35
CA GLY A 564 13.46 -20.49 25.00
C GLY A 564 13.04 -19.03 24.83
N TYR A 565 11.84 -18.74 24.33
CA TYR A 565 11.29 -17.40 24.25
C TYR A 565 10.57 -17.01 25.55
N LEU A 566 10.81 -15.79 26.01
CA LEU A 566 10.03 -15.11 27.03
C LEU A 566 8.86 -14.42 26.32
N ARG A 567 7.64 -14.81 26.71
CA ARG A 567 6.39 -14.34 26.13
C ARG A 567 5.59 -13.54 27.15
N TRP A 568 5.00 -12.42 26.74
CA TRP A 568 4.06 -11.64 27.55
C TRP A 568 2.71 -11.62 26.85
N LEU A 569 1.65 -12.04 27.53
CA LEU A 569 0.30 -12.22 26.95
C LEU A 569 0.30 -13.12 25.68
N GLY A 570 1.28 -14.02 25.57
CA GLY A 570 1.52 -14.90 24.41
C GLY A 570 2.57 -14.39 23.40
N GLU A 571 2.80 -13.08 23.33
CA GLU A 571 3.69 -12.43 22.36
C GLU A 571 5.18 -12.57 22.72
N PRO A 572 6.08 -12.95 21.79
CA PRO A 572 7.50 -13.13 22.08
C PRO A 572 8.24 -11.79 22.20
N ILE A 573 8.69 -11.46 23.42
CA ILE A 573 9.33 -10.16 23.75
C ILE A 573 10.84 -10.27 24.05
N ALA A 574 11.33 -11.46 24.39
CA ALA A 574 12.77 -11.73 24.53
C ALA A 574 13.08 -13.21 24.25
N ARG A 575 14.35 -13.55 24.03
CA ARG A 575 14.82 -14.95 23.91
C ARG A 575 16.00 -15.20 24.84
N LEU A 576 16.01 -16.33 25.53
CA LEU A 576 17.14 -16.74 26.37
C LEU A 576 18.38 -17.06 25.53
N VAL A 577 19.55 -16.80 26.12
CA VAL A 577 20.88 -17.03 25.55
C VAL A 577 21.78 -17.65 26.61
N ALA A 578 22.60 -18.62 26.20
CA ALA A 578 23.54 -19.32 27.07
C ALA A 578 24.49 -18.35 27.81
N ALA A 579 24.80 -18.71 29.05
CA ALA A 579 25.79 -18.03 29.88
C ALA A 579 26.77 -19.06 30.48
N GLU A 580 27.87 -18.56 31.05
CA GLU A 580 28.89 -19.39 31.71
C GLU A 580 28.30 -20.14 32.93
N ASP A 581 27.56 -19.41 33.77
CA ASP A 581 26.73 -19.94 34.86
C ASP A 581 25.34 -20.35 34.33
N VAL A 582 24.98 -21.62 34.57
CA VAL A 582 23.73 -22.22 34.09
C VAL A 582 22.51 -21.69 34.82
N LEU A 583 22.69 -21.24 36.07
CA LEU A 583 21.62 -20.67 36.89
C LEU A 583 21.44 -19.16 36.65
N LYS A 584 22.23 -18.56 35.75
CA LYS A 584 22.16 -17.14 35.38
C LYS A 584 22.22 -16.97 33.84
N PRO A 585 21.26 -17.54 33.10
CA PRO A 585 21.15 -17.31 31.66
C PRO A 585 21.00 -15.81 31.36
N ARG A 586 21.41 -15.41 30.16
CA ARG A 586 21.13 -14.07 29.63
C ARG A 586 19.88 -14.12 28.76
N PHE A 587 19.38 -12.96 28.36
CA PHE A 587 18.34 -12.84 27.34
C PHE A 587 18.68 -11.73 26.36
N VAL A 588 18.04 -11.75 25.20
CA VAL A 588 18.09 -10.67 24.19
C VAL A 588 16.65 -10.22 23.95
N ILE A 589 16.39 -8.94 24.16
CA ILE A 589 15.08 -8.31 23.91
C ILE A 589 14.80 -8.30 22.41
N LEU A 590 13.60 -8.73 22.03
CA LEU A 590 13.11 -8.81 20.66
C LEU A 590 12.31 -7.53 20.37
N ALA A 591 13.02 -6.48 20.00
CA ALA A 591 12.45 -5.17 19.69
C ALA A 591 13.15 -4.54 18.48
N ASP A 592 12.47 -3.63 17.80
CA ASP A 592 13.00 -2.81 16.71
C ASP A 592 13.64 -1.50 17.22
N GLU A 593 14.20 -0.70 16.32
CA GLU A 593 15.02 0.48 16.64
C GLU A 593 14.28 1.56 17.46
N GLN A 594 12.94 1.59 17.39
CA GLN A 594 12.11 2.55 18.12
C GLN A 594 12.15 2.32 19.65
N LEU A 595 12.40 1.08 20.13
CA LEU A 595 12.54 0.80 21.57
C LEU A 595 13.99 1.03 22.03
N SER A 596 14.31 2.30 22.30
CA SER A 596 15.62 2.80 22.73
C SER A 596 15.53 3.67 23.99
N GLY A 597 16.66 3.80 24.72
CA GLY A 597 16.72 4.57 25.97
C GLY A 597 15.88 3.99 27.10
N ALA A 598 15.41 4.85 28.02
CA ALA A 598 14.75 4.45 29.27
C ALA A 598 13.59 3.43 29.13
N PRO A 599 12.70 3.49 28.11
CA PRO A 599 11.69 2.45 27.87
C PRO A 599 12.29 1.05 27.69
N ARG A 600 13.45 0.96 27.03
CA ARG A 600 14.18 -0.31 26.87
C ARG A 600 14.77 -0.79 28.20
N ASP A 601 15.36 0.13 28.97
CA ASP A 601 15.97 -0.17 30.27
C ASP A 601 14.93 -0.66 31.29
N MET A 602 13.69 -0.16 31.20
CA MET A 602 12.54 -0.64 31.98
C MET A 602 12.16 -2.08 31.62
N VAL A 603 12.10 -2.42 30.33
CA VAL A 603 11.84 -3.79 29.84
C VAL A 603 12.96 -4.74 30.28
N GLU A 604 14.23 -4.33 30.14
CA GLU A 604 15.38 -5.13 30.56
C GLU A 604 15.37 -5.38 32.08
N SER A 605 15.11 -4.34 32.88
CA SER A 605 15.01 -4.44 34.34
C SER A 605 13.88 -5.38 34.78
N ARG A 606 12.70 -5.28 34.17
CA ARG A 606 11.55 -6.14 34.49
C ARG A 606 11.82 -7.61 34.15
N LEU A 607 12.37 -7.87 32.97
CA LEU A 607 12.67 -9.24 32.52
C LEU A 607 13.82 -9.88 33.31
N ALA A 608 14.85 -9.11 33.68
CA ALA A 608 15.92 -9.58 34.55
C ALA A 608 15.39 -9.94 35.96
N ALA A 609 14.54 -9.09 36.52
CA ALA A 609 13.90 -9.35 37.82
C ALA A 609 13.00 -10.60 37.76
N TRP A 610 12.13 -10.72 36.75
CA TRP A 610 11.25 -11.89 36.56
C TRP A 610 12.06 -13.18 36.39
N LEU A 611 13.07 -13.18 35.52
CA LEU A 611 13.88 -14.36 35.23
C LEU A 611 14.66 -14.82 36.47
N SER A 612 15.21 -13.87 37.25
CA SER A 612 15.86 -14.18 38.51
C SER A 612 14.88 -14.75 39.54
N ALA A 613 13.67 -14.17 39.67
CA ALA A 613 12.64 -14.66 40.59
C ALA A 613 12.10 -16.04 40.19
N HIS A 614 11.89 -16.29 38.90
CA HIS A 614 11.41 -17.57 38.37
C HIS A 614 12.42 -18.70 38.63
N ILE A 615 13.70 -18.47 38.30
CA ILE A 615 14.78 -19.43 38.57
C ILE A 615 14.96 -19.64 40.09
N ALA A 616 14.89 -18.57 40.89
CA ALA A 616 15.01 -18.66 42.34
C ALA A 616 13.83 -19.37 43.01
N SER A 617 12.61 -19.24 42.48
CA SER A 617 11.43 -19.94 42.99
C SER A 617 11.52 -21.46 42.77
N LEU A 618 11.88 -21.89 41.56
CA LEU A 618 11.92 -23.31 41.20
C LEU A 618 13.21 -24.02 41.62
N LEU A 619 14.37 -23.36 41.50
CA LEU A 619 15.70 -23.96 41.71
C LEU A 619 16.38 -23.50 43.01
N LYS A 620 15.63 -22.92 43.95
CA LYS A 620 16.14 -22.42 45.25
C LYS A 620 17.23 -23.29 45.90
N PRO A 621 17.08 -24.63 46.02
CA PRO A 621 18.09 -25.47 46.66
C PRO A 621 19.46 -25.45 45.98
N LEU A 622 19.54 -25.18 44.68
CA LEU A 622 20.83 -25.01 43.99
C LEU A 622 21.44 -23.63 44.26
N ILE A 623 20.61 -22.58 44.29
CA ILE A 623 21.07 -21.21 44.55
C ILE A 623 21.57 -21.09 46.00
N ASP A 624 20.76 -21.47 46.98
CA ASP A 624 21.11 -21.44 48.40
C ASP A 624 22.39 -22.25 48.66
N MET A 625 22.51 -23.45 48.09
CA MET A 625 23.69 -24.32 48.21
C MET A 625 24.93 -23.72 47.52
N SER A 626 24.76 -23.02 46.39
CA SER A 626 25.87 -22.33 45.71
C SER A 626 26.39 -21.15 46.54
N GLN A 627 25.52 -20.47 47.30
CA GLN A 627 25.85 -19.28 48.08
C GLN A 627 26.27 -19.59 49.54
N ASP A 628 25.89 -20.75 50.10
CA ASP A 628 26.21 -21.12 51.49
C ASP A 628 27.72 -21.27 51.73
N GLN A 629 28.29 -20.30 52.45
CA GLN A 629 29.69 -20.26 52.87
C GLN A 629 29.97 -21.11 54.13
N SER A 630 28.95 -21.61 54.83
CA SER A 630 29.12 -22.55 55.96
C SER A 630 29.50 -23.96 55.51
N LEU A 631 29.35 -24.27 54.21
CA LEU A 631 29.81 -25.53 53.62
C LEU A 631 31.32 -25.43 53.34
N ALA A 632 32.13 -26.16 54.11
CA ALA A 632 33.58 -26.22 53.98
C ALA A 632 34.07 -27.59 53.44
N GLY A 633 35.33 -27.63 52.97
CA GLY A 633 36.02 -28.87 52.60
C GLY A 633 35.27 -29.75 51.59
N MET A 634 35.24 -31.07 51.84
CA MET A 634 34.54 -32.04 50.99
C MET A 634 33.03 -31.77 50.86
N ALA A 635 32.40 -31.11 51.84
CA ALA A 635 30.99 -30.71 51.74
C ALA A 635 30.77 -29.69 50.62
N ARG A 636 31.66 -28.69 50.53
CA ARG A 636 31.67 -27.69 49.45
C ARG A 636 31.97 -28.34 48.10
N GLY A 637 32.83 -29.36 48.06
CA GLY A 637 33.12 -30.14 46.85
C GLY A 637 31.89 -30.87 46.30
N ILE A 638 31.14 -31.58 47.15
CA ILE A 638 29.89 -32.24 46.74
C ILE A 638 28.79 -31.22 46.41
N ALA A 639 28.69 -30.12 47.16
CA ALA A 639 27.77 -29.02 46.85
C ALA A 639 28.03 -28.44 45.44
N PHE A 640 29.30 -28.16 45.12
CA PHE A 640 29.70 -27.67 43.80
C PHE A 640 29.35 -28.65 42.69
N ARG A 641 29.66 -29.95 42.85
CA ARG A 641 29.29 -30.98 41.85
C ARG A 641 27.77 -31.16 41.74
N LEU A 642 27.00 -31.03 42.83
CA LEU A 642 25.53 -31.06 42.79
C LEU A 642 24.97 -29.88 41.99
N VAL A 643 25.48 -28.67 42.18
CA VAL A 643 25.09 -27.48 41.38
C VAL A 643 25.51 -27.66 39.92
N GLU A 644 26.74 -28.11 39.65
CA GLU A 644 27.27 -28.35 38.30
C GLU A 644 26.43 -29.39 37.50
N LYS A 645 25.96 -30.45 38.16
CA LYS A 645 25.11 -31.49 37.54
C LYS A 645 23.61 -31.25 37.74
N LEU A 646 23.21 -30.04 38.15
CA LEU A 646 21.83 -29.58 38.29
C LEU A 646 20.97 -30.46 39.23
N GLY A 647 21.53 -30.83 40.38
CA GLY A 647 20.82 -31.43 41.50
C GLY A 647 20.84 -32.96 41.59
N ILE A 648 21.54 -33.64 40.68
CA ILE A 648 21.64 -35.11 40.60
C ILE A 648 23.10 -35.54 40.39
N LEU A 649 23.61 -36.42 41.27
CA LEU A 649 24.89 -37.12 41.12
C LEU A 649 24.70 -38.63 41.23
N ASP A 650 25.45 -39.40 40.45
CA ASP A 650 25.65 -40.84 40.69
C ASP A 650 26.58 -40.99 41.91
N ARG A 651 26.18 -41.82 42.89
CA ARG A 651 26.94 -42.01 44.14
C ARG A 651 28.26 -42.75 43.89
N ARG A 652 28.42 -43.42 42.74
CA ARG A 652 29.67 -44.07 42.33
C ARG A 652 30.78 -43.04 42.06
N ASP A 653 30.44 -41.95 41.37
CA ASP A 653 31.37 -40.89 40.93
C ASP A 653 31.95 -40.06 42.09
N VAL A 654 31.31 -40.13 43.27
CA VAL A 654 31.68 -39.40 44.50
C VAL A 654 31.88 -40.35 45.69
N GLN A 655 32.11 -41.65 45.45
CA GLN A 655 32.09 -42.66 46.53
C GLN A 655 33.15 -42.40 47.61
N GLU A 656 34.32 -41.87 47.25
CA GLU A 656 35.40 -41.57 48.20
C GLU A 656 35.12 -40.28 48.98
N ASP A 657 34.72 -39.19 48.30
CA ASP A 657 34.28 -37.94 48.93
C ASP A 657 33.18 -38.20 49.97
N VAL A 658 32.17 -39.01 49.62
CA VAL A 658 31.04 -39.35 50.51
C VAL A 658 31.48 -40.16 51.72
N ARG A 659 32.55 -40.94 51.64
CA ARG A 659 33.14 -41.66 52.79
C ARG A 659 33.89 -40.70 53.73
N GLY A 660 34.58 -39.70 53.17
CA GLY A 660 35.37 -38.72 53.93
C GLY A 660 34.56 -37.66 54.67
N ILE A 661 33.32 -37.38 54.25
CA ILE A 661 32.45 -36.39 54.91
C ILE A 661 31.85 -36.95 56.21
N ASP A 662 32.05 -36.22 57.30
CA ASP A 662 31.49 -36.48 58.64
C ASP A 662 29.95 -36.24 58.73
N GLN A 663 29.40 -36.36 59.92
CA GLN A 663 27.94 -36.24 60.14
C GLN A 663 27.44 -34.79 60.19
N GLU A 664 28.26 -33.81 60.57
CA GLU A 664 27.90 -32.39 60.64
C GLU A 664 27.87 -31.77 59.25
N ALA A 665 28.89 -32.02 58.44
CA ALA A 665 28.94 -31.65 57.03
C ALA A 665 27.81 -32.33 56.21
N ARG A 666 27.45 -33.59 56.53
CA ARG A 666 26.24 -34.23 55.98
C ARG A 666 24.95 -33.57 56.46
N ALA A 667 24.88 -33.05 57.68
CA ALA A 667 23.73 -32.27 58.15
C ALA A 667 23.64 -30.93 57.40
N GLY A 668 24.78 -30.26 57.14
CA GLY A 668 24.86 -29.07 56.29
C GLY A 668 24.27 -29.27 54.90
N LEU A 669 24.65 -30.35 54.19
CA LEU A 669 24.06 -30.68 52.89
C LEU A 669 22.56 -31.05 52.99
N ARG A 670 22.14 -31.72 54.07
CA ARG A 670 20.70 -32.01 54.33
C ARG A 670 19.87 -30.75 54.58
N ARG A 671 20.43 -29.65 55.11
CA ARG A 671 19.72 -28.35 55.24
C ARG A 671 19.22 -27.86 53.87
N HIS A 672 20.00 -28.10 52.81
CA HIS A 672 19.67 -27.79 51.41
C HIS A 672 18.83 -28.88 50.72
N GLY A 673 18.18 -29.76 51.48
CA GLY A 673 17.29 -30.81 50.96
C GLY A 673 17.99 -32.00 50.28
N VAL A 674 19.32 -32.10 50.34
CA VAL A 674 20.08 -33.19 49.71
C VAL A 674 19.79 -34.53 50.40
N ARG A 675 19.39 -35.53 49.60
CA ARG A 675 19.26 -36.94 50.02
C ARG A 675 20.42 -37.77 49.51
N PHE A 676 20.96 -38.60 50.40
CA PHE A 676 22.05 -39.54 50.12
C PHE A 676 21.49 -40.96 49.91
N GLY A 677 20.99 -41.24 48.70
CA GLY A 677 20.49 -42.57 48.32
C GLY A 677 21.59 -43.64 48.24
N ALA A 678 21.20 -44.88 47.94
CA ALA A 678 22.13 -45.96 47.66
C ALA A 678 22.86 -45.79 46.33
N HIS A 679 22.15 -45.31 45.29
CA HIS A 679 22.70 -45.18 43.94
C HIS A 679 22.93 -43.71 43.52
N HIS A 680 22.12 -42.77 44.01
CA HIS A 680 22.24 -41.34 43.68
C HIS A 680 22.30 -40.44 44.91
N ILE A 681 22.94 -39.27 44.76
CA ILE A 681 22.80 -38.14 45.67
C ILE A 681 22.01 -37.06 44.92
N TYR A 682 20.88 -36.64 45.47
CA TYR A 682 19.93 -35.81 44.73
C TYR A 682 19.11 -34.91 45.65
N VAL A 683 18.52 -33.84 45.09
CA VAL A 683 17.56 -32.97 45.79
C VAL A 683 16.13 -33.29 45.30
N PRO A 684 15.25 -33.88 46.13
CA PRO A 684 13.92 -34.31 45.68
C PRO A 684 13.02 -33.18 45.17
N ALA A 685 13.21 -31.95 45.66
CA ALA A 685 12.43 -30.79 45.22
C ALA A 685 12.63 -30.49 43.73
N LEU A 686 13.82 -30.78 43.19
CA LEU A 686 14.20 -30.53 41.80
C LEU A 686 13.66 -31.60 40.83
N LEU A 687 13.15 -32.72 41.36
CA LEU A 687 12.46 -33.75 40.57
C LEU A 687 10.98 -33.40 40.30
N LYS A 688 10.48 -32.27 40.81
CA LYS A 688 9.13 -31.78 40.51
C LYS A 688 9.07 -31.25 39.07
N PRO A 689 7.96 -31.48 38.31
CA PRO A 689 7.89 -31.18 36.87
C PRO A 689 8.34 -29.77 36.46
N GLY A 690 7.95 -28.72 37.20
CA GLY A 690 8.38 -27.34 36.88
C GLY A 690 9.89 -27.12 37.04
N ALA A 691 10.47 -27.63 38.14
CA ALA A 691 11.90 -27.51 38.40
C ALA A 691 12.74 -28.38 37.43
N SER A 692 12.28 -29.60 37.14
CA SER A 692 12.97 -30.52 36.23
C SER A 692 12.88 -30.06 34.76
N THR A 693 11.76 -29.46 34.36
CA THR A 693 11.60 -28.81 33.04
C THR A 693 12.55 -27.62 32.89
N LEU A 694 12.61 -26.72 33.88
CA LEU A 694 13.55 -25.59 33.85
C LEU A 694 15.02 -26.07 33.86
N ILE A 695 15.35 -27.12 34.62
CA ILE A 695 16.69 -27.74 34.59
C ILE A 695 17.02 -28.30 33.19
N ALA A 696 16.06 -28.93 32.52
CA ALA A 696 16.24 -29.43 31.15
C ALA A 696 16.43 -28.29 30.14
N GLN A 697 15.60 -27.23 30.21
CA GLN A 697 15.69 -26.05 29.37
C GLN A 697 17.02 -25.30 29.54
N LEU A 698 17.46 -25.04 30.79
CA LEU A 698 18.74 -24.37 31.06
C LEU A 698 19.96 -25.22 30.64
N TRP A 699 19.85 -26.55 30.76
CA TRP A 699 20.88 -27.46 30.24
C TRP A 699 20.93 -27.44 28.71
N ALA A 700 19.80 -27.63 28.03
CA ALA A 700 19.68 -27.58 26.58
C ALA A 700 20.16 -26.22 26.01
N LEU A 701 19.81 -25.12 26.68
CA LEU A 701 20.31 -23.77 26.38
C LEU A 701 21.84 -23.72 26.42
N LYS A 702 22.48 -24.25 27.48
CA LYS A 702 23.96 -24.26 27.60
C LYS A 702 24.64 -25.09 26.51
N HIS A 703 23.98 -26.15 26.05
CA HIS A 703 24.48 -27.03 24.99
C HIS A 703 24.03 -26.61 23.57
N HIS A 704 23.38 -25.44 23.44
CA HIS A 704 22.85 -24.92 22.16
C HIS A 704 21.87 -25.88 21.46
N ALA A 705 21.08 -26.61 22.23
CA ALA A 705 20.24 -27.73 21.80
C ALA A 705 18.76 -27.57 22.24
N LEU A 706 18.21 -26.35 22.20
CA LEU A 706 16.80 -26.12 22.55
C LEU A 706 15.83 -26.84 21.59
N ASP A 707 16.20 -26.98 20.32
CA ASP A 707 15.39 -27.65 19.30
C ASP A 707 15.54 -29.20 19.33
N MET A 708 16.03 -29.78 20.43
CA MET A 708 16.30 -31.22 20.53
C MET A 708 15.03 -32.06 20.80
N PRO A 709 14.87 -33.23 20.13
CA PRO A 709 13.80 -34.17 20.43
C PRO A 709 13.72 -34.56 21.91
N GLY A 710 12.52 -34.59 22.46
CA GLY A 710 12.25 -34.94 23.85
C GLY A 710 12.14 -33.76 24.82
N LEU A 711 12.58 -32.54 24.44
CA LEU A 711 12.54 -31.38 25.35
C LEU A 711 11.12 -30.85 25.60
N ALA A 712 10.19 -31.05 24.65
CA ALA A 712 8.79 -30.65 24.77
C ALA A 712 7.89 -31.79 25.29
N GLU A 713 8.31 -33.04 25.07
CA GLU A 713 7.56 -34.27 25.31
C GLU A 713 7.78 -34.82 26.73
N LEU A 714 9.02 -34.77 27.22
CA LEU A 714 9.37 -35.24 28.57
C LEU A 714 8.80 -34.41 29.74
N PRO A 715 8.50 -33.10 29.63
CA PRO A 715 7.71 -32.37 30.63
C PRO A 715 6.34 -33.01 30.89
N VAL A 716 5.62 -33.41 29.83
CA VAL A 716 4.30 -34.06 29.92
C VAL A 716 4.43 -35.44 30.56
N VAL A 717 5.49 -36.17 30.24
CA VAL A 717 5.82 -37.43 30.91
C VAL A 717 6.14 -37.24 32.39
N SER A 718 6.90 -36.20 32.75
CA SER A 718 7.25 -35.87 34.14
C SER A 718 6.02 -35.49 34.96
N SER A 719 5.10 -34.69 34.39
CA SER A 719 3.85 -34.29 35.06
C SER A 719 2.83 -35.41 35.18
N SER A 720 2.84 -36.42 34.29
CA SER A 720 1.94 -37.59 34.34
C SER A 720 2.12 -38.49 35.57
N GLY A 721 3.08 -38.22 36.45
CA GLY A 721 3.31 -38.94 37.71
C GLY A 721 3.94 -40.32 37.58
N ARG A 722 4.02 -40.88 36.35
CA ARG A 722 4.53 -42.23 36.03
C ARG A 722 5.90 -42.52 36.69
N THR A 723 6.04 -43.70 37.30
CA THR A 723 7.25 -44.12 38.02
C THR A 723 8.35 -44.63 37.09
N SER A 724 7.98 -45.23 35.97
CA SER A 724 8.86 -45.50 34.83
C SER A 724 8.15 -45.28 33.49
N VAL A 725 8.93 -45.10 32.42
CA VAL A 725 8.47 -45.02 31.03
C VAL A 725 9.41 -45.77 30.09
N THR A 726 8.93 -46.10 28.90
CA THR A 726 9.76 -46.57 27.79
C THR A 726 10.78 -45.49 27.38
N VAL A 727 11.98 -45.94 27.01
CA VAL A 727 13.02 -45.08 26.42
C VAL A 727 12.74 -44.94 24.93
N ASP A 728 12.67 -43.71 24.44
CA ASP A 728 12.71 -43.42 23.01
C ASP A 728 14.17 -43.33 22.56
N PRO A 729 14.62 -44.12 21.55
CA PRO A 729 15.98 -44.05 21.02
C PRO A 729 16.34 -42.70 20.39
N ALA A 730 15.38 -41.83 20.06
CA ALA A 730 15.61 -40.50 19.50
C ALA A 730 15.98 -39.44 20.57
N PHE A 731 15.72 -39.71 21.86
CA PHE A 731 15.95 -38.75 22.95
C PHE A 731 17.30 -39.01 23.65
N ASP A 732 18.00 -37.94 24.02
CA ASP A 732 19.29 -38.05 24.73
C ASP A 732 19.12 -38.70 26.14
N PRO A 733 19.84 -39.78 26.49
CA PRO A 733 19.84 -40.37 27.84
C PRO A 733 20.22 -39.41 28.98
N GLU A 734 20.91 -38.30 28.70
CA GLU A 734 21.20 -37.22 29.64
C GLU A 734 19.98 -36.31 29.87
N LEU A 735 19.13 -36.11 28.84
CA LEU A 735 17.90 -35.32 28.94
C LEU A 735 16.90 -35.98 29.90
N TYR A 736 16.73 -37.31 29.80
CA TYR A 736 16.00 -38.09 30.81
C TYR A 736 16.51 -37.84 32.24
N ARG A 737 17.82 -37.65 32.43
CA ARG A 737 18.42 -37.33 33.75
C ARG A 737 18.06 -35.94 34.23
N ARG A 738 17.97 -34.95 33.34
CA ARG A 738 17.47 -33.60 33.67
C ARG A 738 16.01 -33.64 34.14
N PHE A 739 15.19 -34.49 33.53
CA PHE A 739 13.81 -34.75 33.97
C PHE A 739 13.68 -35.65 35.23
N GLY A 740 14.79 -36.09 35.82
CA GLY A 740 14.79 -36.88 37.07
C GLY A 740 14.68 -38.40 36.90
N PHE A 741 14.85 -38.91 35.68
CA PHE A 741 14.84 -40.35 35.35
C PHE A 741 16.25 -40.88 35.10
N ARG A 742 16.48 -42.18 35.31
CA ARG A 742 17.70 -42.89 34.89
C ARG A 742 17.34 -44.00 33.91
N VAL A 743 17.99 -44.00 32.76
CA VAL A 743 17.85 -45.00 31.70
C VAL A 743 18.56 -46.30 32.09
N TYR A 744 17.83 -47.42 32.03
CA TYR A 744 18.33 -48.79 32.20
C TYR A 744 17.63 -49.72 31.18
N GLY A 745 18.35 -50.10 30.12
CA GLY A 745 17.76 -50.89 29.03
C GLY A 745 16.63 -50.12 28.33
N ARG A 746 15.46 -50.75 28.20
CA ARG A 746 14.26 -50.17 27.56
C ARG A 746 13.46 -49.21 28.46
N ARG A 747 13.85 -49.04 29.73
CA ARG A 747 13.10 -48.23 30.73
C ARG A 747 13.91 -47.05 31.25
N ALA A 748 13.25 -45.89 31.32
CA ALA A 748 13.69 -44.76 32.14
C ALA A 748 12.87 -44.76 33.44
N VAL A 749 13.54 -44.83 34.60
CA VAL A 749 12.89 -44.94 35.91
C VAL A 749 13.24 -43.72 36.77
N ARG A 750 12.27 -43.15 37.48
CA ARG A 750 12.50 -42.00 38.37
C ARG A 750 13.51 -42.30 39.47
N ILE A 751 14.43 -41.36 39.73
CA ILE A 751 15.49 -41.51 40.72
C ILE A 751 14.92 -41.71 42.13
N ASP A 752 13.86 -40.99 42.52
CA ASP A 752 13.22 -41.16 43.82
C ASP A 752 12.47 -42.50 43.98
N ILE A 753 12.23 -43.22 42.88
CA ILE A 753 11.66 -44.57 42.87
C ILE A 753 12.78 -45.62 42.91
N LEU A 754 13.89 -45.40 42.22
CA LEU A 754 15.08 -46.26 42.28
C LEU A 754 15.69 -46.31 43.68
N GLU A 755 15.75 -45.19 44.41
CA GLU A 755 16.22 -45.20 45.79
C GLU A 755 15.23 -45.89 46.74
N ARG A 756 13.91 -45.74 46.53
CA ARG A 756 12.90 -46.52 47.29
C ARG A 756 13.01 -48.02 47.04
N LEU A 757 13.26 -48.43 45.79
CA LEU A 757 13.53 -49.83 45.46
C LEU A 757 14.80 -50.33 46.18
N ALA A 758 15.86 -49.53 46.22
CA ALA A 758 17.07 -49.87 46.96
C ALA A 758 16.86 -49.90 48.50
N ASP A 759 15.95 -49.09 49.03
CA ASP A 759 15.53 -49.13 50.44
C ASP A 759 14.68 -50.37 50.77
N LEU A 760 13.91 -50.93 49.82
CA LEU A 760 13.24 -52.23 49.98
C LEU A 760 14.23 -53.41 49.88
N ILE A 761 15.20 -53.33 48.96
CA ILE A 761 16.18 -54.40 48.73
C ILE A 761 17.23 -54.49 49.86
N ARG A 762 17.61 -53.35 50.47
CA ARG A 762 18.70 -53.31 51.47
C ARG A 762 18.42 -54.15 52.73
N PRO A 763 17.24 -54.10 53.38
CA PRO A 763 16.89 -55.00 54.48
C PRO A 763 17.01 -56.46 54.07
N ALA A 764 16.42 -56.84 52.92
CA ALA A 764 16.44 -58.21 52.40
C ALA A 764 17.86 -58.76 52.14
N LEU A 765 18.77 -57.91 51.67
CA LEU A 765 20.20 -58.25 51.49
C LEU A 765 21.03 -58.28 52.78
N SER A 766 20.57 -57.57 53.82
CA SER A 766 21.27 -57.46 55.10
C SER A 766 20.89 -58.56 56.10
N TRP A 767 19.67 -59.07 55.99
CA TRP A 767 19.14 -60.16 56.80
C TRP A 767 19.91 -61.46 56.58
N ARG A 768 19.88 -62.33 57.60
CA ARG A 768 20.42 -63.70 57.55
C ARG A 768 19.51 -64.59 58.39
N ALA A 769 19.46 -65.88 58.08
CA ALA A 769 18.82 -66.85 58.95
C ALA A 769 19.40 -66.74 60.39
N GLY A 770 18.52 -66.61 61.39
CA GLY A 770 18.91 -66.41 62.80
C GLY A 770 19.17 -64.96 63.23
N ALA A 771 18.99 -63.95 62.38
CA ALA A 771 19.02 -62.55 62.81
C ALA A 771 17.75 -62.19 63.62
N PRO A 772 17.86 -61.36 64.69
CA PRO A 772 16.70 -60.94 65.48
C PRO A 772 15.80 -59.97 64.69
N GLY A 773 14.49 -60.19 64.77
CA GLY A 773 13.47 -59.45 64.02
C GLY A 773 12.77 -60.31 62.96
N GLU A 774 11.63 -59.83 62.48
CA GLU A 774 10.86 -60.51 61.44
C GLU A 774 11.62 -60.55 60.10
N ARG A 775 11.44 -61.63 59.31
CA ARG A 775 12.11 -61.80 58.02
C ARG A 775 11.60 -60.77 57.00
N PRO A 776 12.44 -59.86 56.47
CA PRO A 776 11.99 -58.88 55.49
C PRO A 776 11.44 -59.57 54.23
N ALA A 777 10.35 -59.03 53.68
CA ALA A 777 9.74 -59.54 52.45
C ALA A 777 10.79 -59.63 51.32
N GLY A 778 10.91 -60.81 50.72
CA GLY A 778 11.89 -61.09 49.66
C GLY A 778 13.29 -61.51 50.12
N ALA A 779 13.62 -61.52 51.43
CA ALA A 779 14.92 -61.97 51.91
C ALA A 779 15.17 -63.48 51.65
N PHE A 780 16.34 -63.84 51.11
CA PHE A 780 16.70 -65.24 50.82
C PHE A 780 17.55 -65.88 51.95
N PRO A 781 17.25 -67.09 52.46
CA PRO A 781 17.89 -67.59 53.69
C PRO A 781 19.40 -67.88 53.60
N GLU A 782 19.86 -68.43 52.48
CA GLU A 782 21.19 -69.07 52.39
C GLU A 782 22.30 -68.16 51.82
N ALA A 783 22.00 -66.90 51.51
CA ALA A 783 22.98 -65.96 50.96
C ALA A 783 22.56 -64.50 51.06
N ARG A 784 23.49 -63.57 50.78
CA ARG A 784 23.20 -62.16 50.51
C ARG A 784 22.46 -61.99 49.16
N GLY A 785 21.19 -62.34 49.14
CA GLY A 785 20.32 -62.24 47.97
C GLY A 785 18.86 -62.00 48.34
N PHE A 786 18.08 -61.58 47.35
CA PHE A 786 16.65 -61.36 47.48
C PHE A 786 15.90 -62.02 46.31
N ILE A 787 14.62 -62.30 46.50
CA ILE A 787 13.68 -62.64 45.44
C ILE A 787 12.79 -61.44 45.13
N ILE A 788 12.30 -61.33 43.90
CA ILE A 788 11.40 -60.26 43.50
C ILE A 788 10.05 -60.46 44.19
N ILE A 789 9.52 -59.42 44.82
CA ILE A 789 8.19 -59.40 45.44
C ILE A 789 7.26 -58.45 44.68
N PRO A 790 5.91 -58.65 44.69
CA PRO A 790 4.96 -57.80 43.96
C PRO A 790 5.07 -56.30 44.29
N ALA A 791 5.44 -55.94 45.52
CA ALA A 791 5.67 -54.55 45.93
C ALA A 791 6.82 -53.88 45.15
N MET A 792 7.83 -54.63 44.70
CA MET A 792 8.97 -54.08 43.95
C MET A 792 8.61 -53.80 42.48
N THR A 793 7.87 -54.69 41.83
CA THR A 793 7.41 -54.50 40.44
C THR A 793 6.30 -53.45 40.35
N SER A 794 5.35 -53.47 41.30
CA SER A 794 4.32 -52.44 41.44
C SER A 794 4.91 -51.04 41.61
N LEU A 795 5.92 -50.88 42.48
CA LEU A 795 6.61 -49.60 42.71
C LEU A 795 7.22 -49.01 41.42
N LEU A 796 7.69 -49.84 40.49
CA LEU A 796 8.27 -49.39 39.20
C LEU A 796 7.26 -49.28 38.05
N GLY A 797 6.04 -49.83 38.20
CA GLY A 797 5.10 -49.99 37.09
C GLY A 797 5.65 -50.89 35.97
N ALA A 798 6.52 -51.85 36.32
CA ALA A 798 7.19 -52.72 35.35
C ALA A 798 7.46 -54.12 35.93
N SER A 799 7.37 -55.14 35.08
CA SER A 799 7.57 -56.56 35.41
C SER A 799 8.46 -57.24 34.36
N GLY A 800 8.73 -58.54 34.52
CA GLY A 800 9.47 -59.35 33.54
C GLY A 800 10.85 -58.79 33.19
N ASP A 801 11.22 -58.89 31.90
CA ASP A 801 12.53 -58.49 31.38
C ASP A 801 12.87 -57.01 31.58
N ASP A 802 11.88 -56.11 31.54
CA ASP A 802 12.08 -54.68 31.77
C ASP A 802 12.55 -54.44 33.23
N PHE A 803 11.89 -55.08 34.20
CA PHE A 803 12.28 -55.00 35.60
C PHE A 803 13.64 -55.69 35.87
N ALA A 804 13.87 -56.85 35.26
CA ALA A 804 15.17 -57.53 35.29
C ALA A 804 16.28 -56.71 34.61
N GLY A 805 15.95 -55.86 33.63
CA GLY A 805 16.85 -54.89 33.01
C GLY A 805 17.29 -53.80 34.00
N VAL A 806 16.34 -53.23 34.74
CA VAL A 806 16.63 -52.23 35.79
C VAL A 806 17.50 -52.81 36.91
N LEU A 807 17.20 -54.02 37.41
CA LEU A 807 18.03 -54.65 38.43
C LEU A 807 19.46 -54.93 37.95
N ARG A 808 19.63 -55.36 36.69
CA ARG A 808 20.96 -55.49 36.04
C ARG A 808 21.70 -54.14 36.00
N GLY A 809 21.03 -53.07 35.59
CA GLY A 809 21.59 -51.71 35.54
C GLY A 809 22.02 -51.15 36.90
N LEU A 810 21.28 -51.46 37.97
CA LEU A 810 21.62 -51.09 39.34
C LEU A 810 22.85 -51.86 39.89
N GLY A 811 23.26 -52.95 39.25
CA GLY A 811 24.44 -53.75 39.59
C GLY A 811 24.14 -55.12 40.22
N TYR A 812 22.87 -55.56 40.19
CA TYR A 812 22.48 -56.90 40.63
C TYR A 812 22.60 -57.93 39.50
N ARG A 813 22.77 -59.20 39.86
CA ARG A 813 22.76 -60.34 38.94
C ARG A 813 21.78 -61.39 39.43
N MET A 814 21.14 -62.08 38.49
CA MET A 814 20.23 -63.19 38.76
C MET A 814 21.01 -64.52 38.77
N GLU A 815 20.73 -65.35 39.76
CA GLU A 815 21.11 -66.77 39.81
C GLU A 815 19.84 -67.61 39.94
N ARG A 816 19.62 -68.58 39.04
CA ARG A 816 18.56 -69.59 39.22
C ARG A 816 19.02 -70.61 40.26
N ARG A 817 18.19 -70.89 41.26
CA ARG A 817 18.48 -71.82 42.37
C ARG A 817 17.23 -72.61 42.75
N PRO A 818 17.36 -73.87 43.20
CA PRO A 818 16.21 -74.64 43.67
C PRO A 818 15.55 -73.93 44.86
N LYS A 819 14.21 -73.97 44.90
CA LYS A 819 13.39 -73.42 45.98
C LYS A 819 13.72 -74.08 47.32
N PRO A 820 14.20 -73.35 48.34
CA PRO A 820 14.47 -73.93 49.65
C PRO A 820 13.19 -74.50 50.24
N VAL A 821 13.23 -75.76 50.66
CA VAL A 821 12.09 -76.45 51.30
C VAL A 821 11.83 -75.77 52.64
N ALA A 822 10.70 -75.06 52.75
CA ALA A 822 10.31 -74.42 53.99
C ALA A 822 9.88 -75.50 55.01
N ALA A 823 10.58 -75.58 56.14
CA ALA A 823 10.21 -76.49 57.21
C ALA A 823 8.83 -76.12 57.77
N LEU A 824 7.88 -77.04 57.65
CA LEU A 824 6.53 -76.89 58.19
C LEU A 824 6.54 -77.02 59.72
N THR A 825 5.98 -76.03 60.42
CA THR A 825 5.54 -76.17 61.81
C THR A 825 4.07 -75.79 61.89
N THR A 826 3.21 -76.77 62.15
CA THR A 826 1.75 -76.66 62.11
C THR A 826 1.14 -76.53 63.51
N GLU A 827 0.50 -75.40 63.79
CA GLU A 827 -0.58 -75.23 64.78
C GLU A 827 -1.46 -74.06 64.31
N LYS A 828 -2.79 -74.07 64.39
CA LYS A 828 -3.75 -75.14 64.76
C LYS A 828 -5.11 -74.83 64.12
N ALA A 829 -6.02 -75.81 64.02
CA ALA A 829 -7.26 -75.70 63.26
C ALA A 829 -8.53 -75.47 64.12
N ALA A 830 -9.62 -75.16 63.40
CA ALA A 830 -11.04 -75.34 63.74
C ALA A 830 -11.81 -74.25 64.52
N GLU A 831 -12.42 -73.32 63.77
CA GLU A 831 -13.85 -72.95 63.77
C GLU A 831 -14.13 -72.08 62.51
N SER A 832 -15.27 -72.09 61.82
CA SER A 832 -16.43 -73.01 61.82
C SER A 832 -17.02 -73.10 60.39
N ALA A 833 -18.15 -73.80 60.20
CA ALA A 833 -18.62 -74.27 58.88
C ALA A 833 -19.49 -73.30 58.04
N VAL A 834 -19.50 -73.59 56.74
CA VAL A 834 -20.24 -72.98 55.61
C VAL A 834 -21.79 -73.08 55.74
N PRO A 835 -22.62 -72.26 55.03
CA PRO A 835 -22.93 -72.56 53.62
C PRO A 835 -23.21 -71.39 52.64
N VAL A 836 -22.66 -71.54 51.43
CA VAL A 836 -23.27 -71.41 50.07
C VAL A 836 -24.25 -70.25 49.75
N ALA A 837 -23.82 -69.36 48.84
CA ALA A 837 -24.50 -68.93 47.59
C ALA A 837 -23.68 -67.81 46.91
N THR A 838 -22.87 -68.07 45.87
CA THR A 838 -23.23 -68.03 44.44
C THR A 838 -23.87 -66.71 43.96
N GLU A 839 -23.03 -65.77 43.53
CA GLU A 839 -23.28 -65.06 42.25
C GLU A 839 -23.31 -66.09 41.11
N PRO A 840 -23.92 -65.78 39.95
CA PRO A 840 -23.06 -65.31 38.86
C PRO A 840 -23.69 -64.33 37.85
N SER A 841 -22.80 -63.82 36.99
CA SER A 841 -23.02 -63.43 35.59
C SER A 841 -23.43 -61.99 35.27
N ASN A 842 -22.53 -61.36 34.49
CA ASN A 842 -22.84 -60.35 33.50
C ASN A 842 -24.03 -60.75 32.60
N ALA A 843 -24.73 -59.74 32.08
CA ALA A 843 -24.92 -59.58 30.65
C ALA A 843 -25.08 -58.09 30.29
N GLU A 844 -24.45 -57.67 29.18
CA GLU A 844 -24.82 -56.48 28.38
C GLU A 844 -26.08 -56.83 27.52
N PRO A 845 -26.72 -55.92 26.75
CA PRO A 845 -26.39 -54.52 26.41
C PRO A 845 -27.56 -53.55 26.81
N THR A 846 -27.86 -52.35 26.27
CA THR A 846 -27.94 -51.88 24.87
C THR A 846 -28.02 -50.33 24.82
N ASP A 847 -28.06 -49.77 23.60
CA ASP A 847 -27.87 -48.36 23.25
C ASP A 847 -29.19 -47.55 23.02
N ALA A 848 -29.04 -46.22 22.94
CA ALA A 848 -29.86 -45.21 22.25
C ALA A 848 -31.26 -44.75 22.76
N ALA A 849 -31.33 -43.42 23.03
CA ALA A 849 -32.41 -42.47 22.68
C ALA A 849 -33.79 -42.56 23.41
N PRO A 850 -34.71 -41.57 23.28
CA PRO A 850 -34.67 -40.30 22.54
C PRO A 850 -34.93 -39.02 23.40
N ILE A 851 -35.36 -37.92 22.77
CA ILE A 851 -35.52 -36.55 23.31
C ILE A 851 -36.97 -36.07 23.12
N GLU A 852 -37.56 -35.33 24.08
CA GLU A 852 -38.26 -34.02 23.93
C GLU A 852 -39.17 -33.66 25.13
N GLU A 853 -39.71 -32.44 25.13
CA GLU A 853 -40.24 -31.69 26.28
C GLU A 853 -41.74 -31.85 26.54
N SER A 854 -42.21 -31.48 27.75
CA SER A 854 -43.43 -30.66 27.92
C SER A 854 -43.61 -30.10 29.34
N ASP A 855 -43.46 -28.77 29.44
CA ASP A 855 -44.17 -27.75 30.26
C ASP A 855 -44.65 -28.00 31.74
N ARG A 856 -45.10 -26.87 32.32
CA ARG A 856 -45.63 -26.54 33.67
C ARG A 856 -47.01 -27.20 33.96
N PRO A 857 -47.60 -27.14 35.20
CA PRO A 857 -47.47 -26.06 36.21
C PRO A 857 -47.61 -26.47 37.71
N ALA A 858 -48.01 -25.49 38.56
CA ALA A 858 -48.60 -25.57 39.91
C ALA A 858 -47.68 -25.45 41.17
N GLU A 859 -47.55 -24.19 41.63
CA GLU A 859 -47.85 -23.65 42.98
C GLU A 859 -47.71 -24.43 44.33
N LEU A 860 -47.28 -23.65 45.35
CA LEU A 860 -47.67 -23.64 46.79
C LEU A 860 -47.29 -24.89 47.66
N VAL A 861 -46.52 -24.79 48.77
CA VAL A 861 -46.84 -24.14 50.08
C VAL A 861 -45.61 -24.18 51.02
N GLN A 862 -45.30 -23.06 51.73
CA GLN A 862 -44.71 -22.84 53.09
C GLN A 862 -43.63 -23.79 53.68
N GLY A 863 -42.74 -23.39 54.59
CA GLY A 863 -42.53 -22.16 55.38
C GLY A 863 -41.66 -22.52 56.63
N ALA A 864 -41.17 -21.63 57.49
CA ALA A 864 -41.22 -20.16 57.60
C ALA A 864 -39.76 -19.67 57.91
N GLU A 865 -39.37 -18.56 58.57
CA GLU A 865 -39.97 -17.47 59.36
C GLU A 865 -39.38 -16.10 58.88
N SER A 866 -39.63 -14.91 59.43
CA SER A 866 -40.39 -14.44 60.61
C SER A 866 -41.03 -13.05 60.33
N SER A 867 -42.11 -12.70 61.05
CA SER A 867 -42.73 -11.37 61.29
C SER A 867 -42.51 -10.20 60.28
N ALA A 868 -43.49 -9.57 59.61
CA ALA A 868 -44.88 -9.16 59.94
C ALA A 868 -44.98 -8.12 61.10
N ALA A 869 -45.76 -7.03 61.07
CA ALA A 869 -46.65 -6.35 60.09
C ALA A 869 -46.73 -4.83 60.47
N GLU A 870 -47.51 -3.87 59.92
CA GLU A 870 -48.62 -3.79 58.92
C GLU A 870 -48.23 -2.76 57.81
N GLY A 871 -49.02 -1.85 57.19
CA GLY A 871 -50.44 -1.42 57.23
C GLY A 871 -50.62 -0.03 56.53
N GLU A 872 -51.51 0.10 55.53
CA GLU A 872 -51.71 1.29 54.65
C GLU A 872 -53.00 2.12 55.05
N PRO A 873 -53.38 3.28 54.42
CA PRO A 873 -52.74 4.10 53.37
C PRO A 873 -52.61 5.66 53.69
N PRO A 874 -53.16 6.69 52.97
CA PRO A 874 -52.29 7.69 52.29
C PRO A 874 -52.58 9.22 52.53
N GLY A 875 -51.58 10.10 52.26
CA GLY A 875 -51.82 11.55 51.95
C GLY A 875 -50.71 12.60 52.24
N SER A 876 -50.28 13.34 51.20
CA SER A 876 -49.77 14.76 51.12
C SER A 876 -48.94 15.47 52.22
N ASP A 877 -47.76 16.05 51.83
CA ASP A 877 -47.15 17.39 52.12
C ASP A 877 -47.08 18.02 53.56
N PRO A 878 -46.24 19.07 53.85
CA PRO A 878 -44.89 19.48 53.36
C PRO A 878 -43.94 20.05 54.49
N TYR A 879 -42.87 20.82 54.14
CA TYR A 879 -41.97 21.66 55.01
C TYR A 879 -40.98 20.87 55.94
N ALA A 880 -39.81 21.30 56.44
CA ALA A 880 -38.85 22.45 56.41
C ALA A 880 -37.84 22.21 57.60
N ALA A 881 -36.67 22.84 57.86
CA ALA A 881 -35.70 23.74 57.19
C ALA A 881 -34.39 23.87 58.05
N SER A 882 -33.43 24.74 57.66
CA SER A 882 -32.19 25.22 58.36
C SER A 882 -30.95 24.30 58.42
N GLY A 883 -29.70 24.80 58.49
CA GLY A 883 -29.20 26.19 58.34
C GLY A 883 -27.73 26.44 58.76
N GLU A 884 -27.22 27.66 58.47
CA GLU A 884 -25.92 28.32 58.88
C GLU A 884 -24.62 28.10 58.05
N PRO A 885 -23.66 29.07 58.01
CA PRO A 885 -23.77 30.55 58.04
C PRO A 885 -22.89 31.32 56.97
N GLY A 886 -23.06 32.65 56.81
CA GLY A 886 -22.22 33.56 55.97
C GLY A 886 -21.22 34.42 56.78
N ILE A 887 -20.70 35.61 56.41
CA ILE A 887 -20.76 36.62 55.29
C ILE A 887 -19.62 37.68 55.56
N PRO A 888 -19.39 38.86 54.89
CA PRO A 888 -19.76 39.47 53.58
C PRO A 888 -18.54 40.11 52.81
N GLY A 889 -18.74 41.05 51.86
CA GLY A 889 -17.81 42.21 51.63
C GLY A 889 -17.42 42.68 50.20
N GLU A 890 -18.20 43.59 49.62
CA GLU A 890 -18.02 44.63 48.53
C GLU A 890 -16.62 45.14 48.05
N PRO A 891 -16.49 45.98 46.97
CA PRO A 891 -17.45 46.48 45.93
C PRO A 891 -16.93 46.46 44.45
N ALA A 892 -17.60 47.14 43.51
CA ALA A 892 -17.27 47.27 42.07
C ALA A 892 -16.89 48.70 41.60
N PRO A 893 -16.36 48.83 40.36
CA PRO A 893 -16.89 49.73 39.30
C PRO A 893 -16.79 49.10 37.87
N GLU A 894 -17.32 49.58 36.73
CA GLU A 894 -18.32 50.62 36.34
C GLU A 894 -18.80 50.38 34.85
N LYS A 895 -19.58 51.31 34.26
CA LYS A 895 -19.99 51.43 32.83
C LYS A 895 -20.10 52.95 32.47
N PRO A 896 -20.40 53.47 31.23
CA PRO A 896 -20.96 52.86 29.99
C PRO A 896 -20.27 53.43 28.69
N PRO A 897 -20.88 53.62 27.48
CA PRO A 897 -22.13 53.10 26.88
C PRO A 897 -22.03 52.54 25.41
N ALA A 898 -23.06 51.75 25.04
CA ALA A 898 -23.78 51.61 23.75
C ALA A 898 -23.09 51.69 22.36
N GLU A 899 -23.36 50.70 21.50
CA GLU A 899 -24.33 50.83 20.36
C GLU A 899 -24.83 49.44 19.88
N GLU A 900 -26.07 49.37 19.36
CA GLU A 900 -26.72 48.15 18.81
C GLU A 900 -27.26 48.42 17.39
N PRO A 901 -27.18 47.43 16.48
CA PRO A 901 -28.19 47.22 15.44
C PRO A 901 -28.58 45.71 15.34
N PRO A 902 -29.60 45.28 14.56
CA PRO A 902 -30.87 44.91 15.19
C PRO A 902 -31.32 43.45 14.95
N VAL A 903 -32.45 43.10 15.58
CA VAL A 903 -33.17 41.82 15.47
C VAL A 903 -33.47 41.44 14.01
N GLN A 904 -33.32 40.15 13.67
CA GLN A 904 -33.88 39.56 12.45
C GLN A 904 -35.14 38.75 12.78
N GLU A 905 -36.14 38.85 11.90
CA GLU A 905 -37.38 38.07 11.95
C GLU A 905 -37.14 36.63 11.45
N PRO A 906 -37.90 35.62 11.94
CA PRO A 906 -37.78 34.26 11.44
C PRO A 906 -38.39 34.16 10.03
N VAL A 907 -37.54 33.90 9.02
CA VAL A 907 -38.00 33.56 7.67
C VAL A 907 -38.57 32.14 7.67
N VAL A 908 -39.80 32.00 7.18
CA VAL A 908 -40.55 30.74 7.12
C VAL A 908 -39.98 29.85 6.01
N GLU A 909 -39.69 28.59 6.34
CA GLU A 909 -39.39 27.55 5.33
C GLU A 909 -40.68 27.19 4.55
N PRO A 910 -40.64 27.13 3.21
CA PRO A 910 -41.75 26.60 2.43
C PRO A 910 -41.82 25.06 2.61
N PRO A 911 -43.03 24.47 2.68
CA PRO A 911 -43.18 23.03 2.89
C PRO A 911 -42.73 22.22 1.67
N THR A 912 -42.00 21.14 1.91
CA THR A 912 -41.71 20.11 0.90
C THR A 912 -42.94 19.22 0.72
N GLU A 913 -43.64 19.33 -0.41
CA GLU A 913 -44.62 18.31 -0.80
C GLU A 913 -43.89 17.06 -1.33
N GLU A 914 -44.09 15.92 -0.67
CA GLU A 914 -43.65 14.62 -1.18
C GLU A 914 -44.63 14.12 -2.26
N PRO A 915 -44.18 13.84 -3.50
CA PRO A 915 -45.02 13.19 -4.49
C PRO A 915 -45.19 11.69 -4.16
N PRO A 916 -46.41 11.13 -4.19
CA PRO A 916 -46.63 9.72 -3.86
C PRO A 916 -46.09 8.80 -4.96
N SER A 917 -45.20 7.88 -4.59
CA SER A 917 -44.76 6.79 -5.46
C SER A 917 -45.68 5.56 -5.31
N GLU A 918 -46.71 5.47 -6.14
CA GLU A 918 -47.43 4.20 -6.35
C GLU A 918 -46.54 3.25 -7.16
N GLU A 919 -46.03 2.19 -6.53
CA GLU A 919 -45.36 1.09 -7.25
C GLU A 919 -46.39 0.10 -7.80
N PRO A 920 -46.48 -0.11 -9.12
CA PRO A 920 -47.24 -1.23 -9.68
C PRO A 920 -46.43 -2.53 -9.51
N PRO A 921 -47.04 -3.62 -9.04
CA PRO A 921 -46.35 -4.90 -8.94
C PRO A 921 -46.07 -5.45 -10.35
N LEU A 922 -44.82 -5.83 -10.60
CA LEU A 922 -44.42 -6.61 -11.78
C LEU A 922 -43.81 -7.94 -11.33
N GLU A 923 -44.36 -9.01 -11.88
CA GLU A 923 -44.06 -10.40 -11.51
C GLU A 923 -42.66 -10.81 -11.98
N GLU A 924 -41.93 -11.57 -11.15
CA GLU A 924 -40.66 -12.19 -11.56
C GLU A 924 -40.95 -13.36 -12.53
N PRO A 925 -40.40 -13.36 -13.76
CA PRO A 925 -40.48 -14.52 -14.63
C PRO A 925 -39.45 -15.58 -14.16
N PRO A 926 -39.87 -16.82 -13.85
CA PRO A 926 -38.93 -17.85 -13.43
C PRO A 926 -38.06 -18.29 -14.61
N LEU A 927 -36.74 -18.34 -14.41
CA LEU A 927 -35.82 -18.98 -15.35
C LEU A 927 -35.04 -20.10 -14.65
N GLU A 928 -35.22 -21.29 -15.21
CA GLU A 928 -34.79 -22.57 -14.66
C GLU A 928 -33.26 -22.70 -14.64
N GLN A 929 -32.72 -23.28 -13.57
CA GLN A 929 -31.38 -23.87 -13.58
C GLN A 929 -31.52 -25.39 -13.74
N PRO A 930 -30.69 -26.06 -14.56
CA PRO A 930 -30.80 -27.49 -14.76
C PRO A 930 -30.44 -28.27 -13.49
N PRO A 931 -31.09 -29.42 -13.21
CA PRO A 931 -30.83 -30.20 -12.01
C PRO A 931 -29.44 -30.82 -12.04
N ILE A 932 -28.77 -30.81 -10.88
CA ILE A 932 -27.62 -31.67 -10.60
C ILE A 932 -28.18 -32.94 -9.97
N GLU A 933 -28.18 -34.05 -10.72
CA GLU A 933 -28.57 -35.36 -10.19
C GLU A 933 -27.46 -35.94 -9.29
N GLU A 934 -27.78 -36.20 -8.02
CA GLU A 934 -26.99 -37.11 -7.18
C GLU A 934 -27.44 -38.56 -7.43
N PRO A 935 -26.58 -39.47 -7.93
CA PRO A 935 -26.90 -40.89 -7.99
C PRO A 935 -26.70 -41.57 -6.61
N PRO A 936 -27.48 -42.62 -6.30
CA PRO A 936 -27.62 -43.14 -4.93
C PRO A 936 -26.51 -44.12 -4.49
N ALA A 937 -26.48 -44.41 -3.20
CA ALA A 937 -25.60 -45.42 -2.60
C ALA A 937 -26.25 -46.82 -2.60
N GLU A 938 -25.52 -47.84 -3.08
CA GLU A 938 -25.85 -49.27 -2.95
C GLU A 938 -24.61 -50.08 -2.52
N ASN A 939 -24.84 -51.26 -1.92
CA ASN A 939 -23.85 -52.26 -1.46
C ASN A 939 -24.34 -53.69 -1.85
N PRO A 940 -23.49 -54.75 -1.86
CA PRO A 940 -22.03 -54.78 -1.67
C PRO A 940 -21.28 -55.01 -3.01
N PRO A 941 -20.98 -56.22 -3.58
CA PRO A 941 -21.07 -57.61 -3.10
C PRO A 941 -19.71 -58.19 -2.60
N LEU A 942 -19.56 -59.53 -2.56
CA LEU A 942 -18.35 -60.27 -2.15
C LEU A 942 -17.48 -60.71 -3.34
N ALA A 943 -16.14 -60.63 -3.21
CA ALA A 943 -15.18 -61.64 -3.73
C ALA A 943 -13.74 -61.42 -3.21
N GLU A 944 -13.12 -62.49 -2.72
CA GLU A 944 -11.69 -62.63 -2.38
C GLU A 944 -10.86 -63.05 -3.65
N PRO A 945 -9.49 -63.15 -3.67
CA PRO A 945 -8.63 -63.60 -2.55
C PRO A 945 -7.16 -63.09 -2.45
N ASN A 946 -6.46 -63.66 -1.46
CA ASN A 946 -5.02 -63.96 -1.36
C ASN A 946 -4.02 -62.89 -0.84
N ALA A 947 -3.59 -63.13 0.41
CA ALA A 947 -2.24 -62.85 0.88
C ALA A 947 -1.42 -64.16 0.99
N PRO A 948 -0.07 -64.11 1.00
CA PRO A 948 0.78 -65.15 1.58
C PRO A 948 1.11 -64.79 3.04
N MET A 949 0.49 -65.48 4.01
CA MET A 949 1.01 -66.68 4.68
C MET A 949 2.16 -66.43 5.68
N ALA A 950 1.83 -66.59 6.96
CA ALA A 950 2.72 -67.09 8.01
C ALA A 950 2.00 -68.25 8.73
N GLU A 951 2.78 -69.27 9.04
CA GLU A 951 2.41 -70.63 9.47
C GLU A 951 1.35 -70.74 10.59
N ALA A 952 0.41 -71.70 10.44
CA ALA A 952 0.33 -72.89 11.31
C ALA A 952 -0.75 -73.88 10.82
N SER A 953 -0.38 -75.15 10.65
CA SER A 953 -1.35 -76.26 10.46
C SER A 953 -1.50 -77.03 11.77
N GLY A 954 -2.74 -77.19 12.24
CA GLY A 954 -3.06 -78.03 13.40
C GLY A 954 -4.29 -78.87 13.13
N GLU A 955 -4.09 -80.15 12.89
CA GLU A 955 -5.15 -81.17 12.91
C GLU A 955 -4.66 -82.30 13.81
N ALA A 956 -5.54 -82.83 14.65
CA ALA A 956 -5.21 -83.83 15.65
C ALA A 956 -5.87 -85.16 15.29
N ASP A 957 -5.15 -86.26 15.48
CA ASP A 957 -5.79 -87.53 15.85
C ASP A 957 -4.92 -88.27 16.87
N ALA A 958 -5.53 -89.22 17.59
CA ALA A 958 -5.08 -89.67 18.90
C ALA A 958 -4.25 -90.96 18.88
N SER A 959 -3.38 -91.13 19.88
CA SER A 959 -3.39 -92.26 20.84
C SER A 959 -2.04 -92.44 21.58
N GLY A 960 -2.06 -93.16 22.73
CA GLY A 960 -0.93 -94.04 23.09
C GLY A 960 -0.06 -93.72 24.33
N ALA A 961 -0.59 -94.03 25.52
CA ALA A 961 0.09 -94.69 26.66
C ALA A 961 1.43 -94.20 27.28
N ASP A 962 1.37 -94.01 28.61
CA ASP A 962 2.33 -94.39 29.67
C ASP A 962 3.87 -94.27 29.51
N ALA A 963 4.46 -93.37 30.31
CA ALA A 963 5.61 -93.64 31.18
C ALA A 963 5.67 -92.62 32.33
N ALA A 964 6.37 -92.90 33.44
CA ALA A 964 6.29 -92.11 34.68
C ALA A 964 7.64 -91.62 35.26
N SER A 965 7.58 -90.50 35.99
CA SER A 965 8.60 -89.97 36.94
C SER A 965 9.87 -89.32 36.34
N PRO A 966 10.61 -88.46 37.09
CA PRO A 966 10.42 -87.99 38.47
C PRO A 966 10.38 -86.44 38.63
N ASP A 967 10.36 -85.96 39.89
CA ASP A 967 10.42 -84.55 40.32
C ASP A 967 11.35 -83.62 39.51
N GLU A 968 10.80 -82.50 39.01
CA GLU A 968 11.58 -81.27 38.77
C GLU A 968 11.41 -80.29 39.94
N SER A 969 12.51 -79.97 40.62
CA SER A 969 12.50 -78.97 41.69
C SER A 969 12.31 -77.55 41.12
N GLU A 970 11.28 -76.82 41.56
CA GLU A 970 11.06 -75.43 41.16
C GLU A 970 12.33 -74.57 41.33
N MET A 971 12.85 -74.05 40.21
CA MET A 971 14.01 -73.17 40.18
C MET A 971 13.57 -71.71 40.28
N ILE A 972 13.84 -71.06 41.41
CA ILE A 972 13.52 -69.65 41.66
C ILE A 972 14.70 -68.72 41.34
N GLU A 973 14.37 -67.50 40.91
CA GLU A 973 15.37 -66.50 40.50
C GLU A 973 15.80 -65.63 41.70
N VAL A 974 17.04 -65.83 42.16
CA VAL A 974 17.62 -65.14 43.31
C VAL A 974 18.58 -64.04 42.83
N TRP A 975 18.31 -62.81 43.22
CA TRP A 975 19.06 -61.61 42.82
C TRP A 975 20.09 -61.21 43.87
N ARG A 976 21.32 -60.90 43.43
CA ARG A 976 22.47 -60.64 44.31
C ARG A 976 23.33 -59.47 43.82
N PRO A 977 23.98 -58.68 44.71
CA PRO A 977 24.94 -57.66 44.30
C PRO A 977 26.13 -58.30 43.60
N SER A 978 26.55 -57.75 42.46
CA SER A 978 27.79 -58.20 41.82
C SER A 978 29.01 -57.81 42.66
N SER A 979 29.79 -58.81 43.09
CA SER A 979 31.02 -58.59 43.85
C SER A 979 32.10 -57.97 42.94
N GLY A 980 32.64 -56.83 43.38
CA GLY A 980 33.48 -55.98 42.54
C GLY A 980 34.91 -56.50 42.33
N ARG A 981 35.23 -56.80 41.08
CA ARG A 981 36.49 -56.36 40.47
C ARG A 981 36.16 -55.61 39.18
N PRO A 982 36.71 -54.39 38.96
CA PRO A 982 36.54 -53.73 37.68
C PRO A 982 37.33 -54.50 36.61
N ARG A 983 36.63 -55.14 35.67
CA ARG A 983 37.22 -55.30 34.34
C ARG A 983 37.28 -53.90 33.74
N ARG A 984 38.47 -53.48 33.29
CA ARG A 984 38.52 -52.43 32.27
C ARG A 984 37.72 -52.92 31.08
N GLU A 985 36.74 -52.15 30.64
CA GLU A 985 36.32 -52.20 29.24
C GLU A 985 37.37 -51.43 28.44
N GLU A 986 38.51 -52.10 28.20
CA GLU A 986 39.46 -51.65 27.20
C GLU A 986 38.77 -51.68 25.85
N ASN A 987 38.54 -50.48 25.31
CA ASN A 987 37.81 -50.23 24.08
C ASN A 987 38.52 -50.94 22.91
N ASN A 988 38.05 -52.16 22.57
CA ASN A 988 38.79 -53.12 21.74
C ASN A 988 38.68 -52.83 20.24
N ASN A 989 39.08 -51.62 19.84
CA ASN A 989 39.28 -51.27 18.45
C ASN A 989 40.69 -51.68 17.99
N ARG A 990 40.83 -52.88 17.41
CA ARG A 990 41.83 -53.16 16.35
C ARG A 990 41.68 -54.52 15.63
N SER A 991 41.25 -54.42 14.37
CA SER A 991 41.86 -55.00 13.16
C SER A 991 42.40 -56.44 13.15
N PRO A 992 41.93 -57.32 12.23
CA PRO A 992 42.66 -58.52 11.87
C PRO A 992 43.93 -58.21 11.04
N ARG A 993 45.00 -58.98 11.27
CA ARG A 993 46.15 -59.14 10.34
C ARG A 993 45.69 -60.02 9.15
N ARG A 994 46.33 -60.10 7.97
CA ARG A 994 47.75 -60.03 7.48
C ARG A 994 47.64 -59.98 5.92
N ARG A 995 48.59 -59.57 5.04
CA ARG A 995 50.08 -59.58 4.98
C ARG A 995 50.60 -58.51 3.97
N GLN A 996 51.80 -57.96 4.25
CA GLN A 996 52.89 -57.55 3.29
C GLN A 996 52.64 -56.48 2.19
N PRO A 997 53.71 -55.83 1.67
CA PRO A 997 55.08 -55.62 2.18
C PRO A 997 55.42 -54.11 2.34
N SER A 998 56.72 -53.77 2.46
CA SER A 998 57.23 -52.47 2.91
C SER A 998 57.70 -51.52 1.79
N ARG A 999 57.52 -50.19 2.01
CA ARG A 999 58.43 -49.01 1.84
C ARG A 999 59.65 -49.08 0.89
N PRO A 1000 60.14 -47.95 0.32
CA PRO A 1000 60.13 -46.56 0.85
C PRO A 1000 59.67 -45.49 -0.20
N SER A 1001 59.87 -44.15 -0.16
CA SER A 1001 60.50 -43.17 0.77
C SER A 1001 60.02 -41.72 0.43
N GLY A 1002 59.95 -40.83 1.43
CA GLY A 1002 59.93 -39.35 1.27
C GLY A 1002 58.64 -38.70 0.72
N GLU A 1003 58.39 -37.40 0.89
CA GLU A 1003 58.93 -36.43 1.89
C GLU A 1003 57.94 -35.25 2.09
N GLU A 1004 58.36 -34.12 2.67
CA GLU A 1004 57.50 -33.09 3.30
C GLU A 1004 57.19 -31.82 2.47
N ARG A 1005 56.07 -31.15 2.83
CA ARG A 1005 55.73 -29.70 2.74
C ARG A 1005 55.55 -28.97 1.38
N GLN A 1006 54.35 -28.39 1.23
CA GLN A 1006 53.98 -26.98 0.87
C GLN A 1006 54.77 -26.17 -0.21
N PRO A 1007 54.15 -25.15 -0.87
CA PRO A 1007 52.73 -24.99 -1.28
C PRO A 1007 52.52 -24.32 -2.68
N GLU A 1008 51.25 -24.08 -3.05
CA GLU A 1008 50.73 -23.00 -3.93
C GLU A 1008 50.91 -23.03 -5.48
N ARG A 1009 49.82 -22.64 -6.19
CA ARG A 1009 49.68 -22.33 -7.66
C ARG A 1009 49.80 -23.54 -8.60
N GLN A 1010 49.12 -23.63 -9.77
CA GLN A 1010 48.54 -22.61 -10.65
C GLN A 1010 47.29 -23.13 -11.43
N PHE A 1011 46.75 -22.36 -12.38
CA PHE A 1011 45.57 -22.69 -13.22
C PHE A 1011 45.84 -23.78 -14.28
N GLY A 1012 44.82 -24.58 -14.64
CA GLY A 1012 44.88 -25.49 -15.80
C GLY A 1012 43.59 -26.30 -16.12
N ARG A 1013 42.79 -25.82 -17.08
CA ARG A 1013 41.85 -26.63 -17.92
C ARG A 1013 42.65 -27.21 -19.13
N PRO A 1014 42.20 -28.23 -19.91
CA PRO A 1014 40.80 -28.46 -20.36
C PRO A 1014 40.32 -29.92 -20.61
N SER A 1015 39.04 -30.06 -21.00
CA SER A 1015 38.37 -31.22 -21.69
C SER A 1015 38.36 -32.61 -21.00
N GLY A 1016 37.35 -33.47 -21.19
CA GLY A 1016 36.05 -33.37 -21.90
C GLY A 1016 35.41 -34.77 -22.12
N GLU A 1017 34.10 -34.83 -22.43
CA GLU A 1017 33.31 -36.06 -22.73
C GLU A 1017 33.16 -37.08 -21.56
N ARG A 1018 32.26 -38.07 -21.51
CA ARG A 1018 30.92 -38.42 -22.08
C ARG A 1018 30.27 -39.45 -21.09
N ASP A 1019 29.03 -39.95 -21.14
CA ASP A 1019 27.83 -39.89 -22.01
C ASP A 1019 26.58 -40.08 -21.07
N GLY A 1020 25.31 -40.33 -21.43
CA GLY A 1020 24.62 -40.52 -22.72
C GLY A 1020 23.09 -40.70 -22.52
N GLN A 1021 22.30 -40.74 -23.61
CA GLN A 1021 20.82 -40.76 -23.62
C GLN A 1021 20.19 -42.18 -23.72
N PRO A 1022 18.85 -42.30 -23.55
CA PRO A 1022 17.94 -42.46 -24.71
C PRO A 1022 16.80 -41.39 -24.73
N GLN A 1023 15.95 -41.20 -25.77
CA GLN A 1023 15.75 -41.91 -27.06
C GLN A 1023 15.09 -40.99 -28.13
N ARG A 1024 15.40 -41.25 -29.42
CA ARG A 1024 14.57 -41.24 -30.68
C ARG A 1024 13.23 -40.45 -30.76
N THR A 1025 12.79 -39.85 -31.89
CA THR A 1025 13.25 -39.91 -33.32
C THR A 1025 12.66 -38.76 -34.19
N GLU A 1026 13.43 -38.27 -35.17
CA GLU A 1026 13.04 -37.73 -36.52
C GLU A 1026 11.99 -36.58 -36.65
N ARG A 1027 12.00 -35.70 -37.69
CA ARG A 1027 12.68 -35.71 -39.01
C ARG A 1027 13.04 -34.29 -39.53
N GLU A 1028 13.82 -34.25 -40.61
CA GLU A 1028 14.51 -33.09 -41.25
C GLU A 1028 13.57 -31.99 -41.82
N ARG A 1029 14.01 -30.73 -42.09
CA ARG A 1029 14.86 -30.33 -43.24
C ARG A 1029 15.51 -28.91 -43.16
N LYS A 1030 16.64 -28.76 -43.88
CA LYS A 1030 17.37 -27.53 -44.30
C LYS A 1030 16.94 -27.15 -45.77
N PRO A 1031 17.43 -26.09 -46.50
CA PRO A 1031 18.80 -25.49 -46.45
C PRO A 1031 19.01 -23.99 -46.89
N ARG A 1032 20.30 -23.53 -46.88
CA ARG A 1032 20.95 -22.53 -47.81
C ARG A 1032 20.51 -21.04 -47.79
N HIS A 1033 21.25 -20.04 -48.31
CA HIS A 1033 22.71 -19.74 -48.44
C HIS A 1033 22.90 -18.31 -49.01
N ARG A 1034 24.00 -17.59 -48.68
CA ARG A 1034 24.98 -16.89 -49.59
C ARG A 1034 25.81 -15.82 -48.85
N ALA A 1035 27.01 -15.48 -49.34
CA ALA A 1035 27.90 -14.43 -48.83
C ALA A 1035 29.03 -14.06 -49.83
N GLU A 1036 29.49 -12.81 -49.79
CA GLU A 1036 30.66 -12.24 -50.49
C GLU A 1036 31.24 -11.11 -49.58
N ARG A 1037 32.54 -10.77 -49.39
CA ARG A 1037 33.87 -10.89 -50.09
C ARG A 1037 34.12 -9.90 -51.24
N ASP A 1038 35.29 -9.24 -51.37
CA ASP A 1038 36.55 -9.16 -50.54
C ASP A 1038 37.46 -7.97 -50.97
N ASN A 1039 38.58 -7.72 -50.25
CA ASN A 1039 39.95 -7.37 -50.76
C ASN A 1039 40.82 -6.34 -49.98
N ARG A 1040 42.15 -6.56 -50.08
CA ARG A 1040 43.29 -5.69 -49.68
C ARG A 1040 44.54 -6.14 -50.46
N PRO A 1041 45.58 -5.30 -50.70
CA PRO A 1041 46.90 -5.54 -50.07
C PRO A 1041 47.80 -4.28 -49.86
N GLN A 1042 49.02 -4.48 -49.33
CA GLN A 1042 50.13 -3.50 -49.20
C GLN A 1042 51.33 -3.92 -50.10
N PRO A 1043 52.37 -3.06 -50.27
CA PRO A 1043 53.56 -3.05 -49.38
C PRO A 1043 54.00 -1.60 -49.03
N THR A 1044 55.15 -1.22 -48.40
CA THR A 1044 56.36 -1.89 -47.85
C THR A 1044 56.89 -1.09 -46.63
N GLU A 1045 58.07 -1.41 -46.06
CA GLU A 1045 58.71 -0.66 -44.95
C GLU A 1045 60.13 -0.12 -45.27
N ARG A 1046 60.47 1.06 -44.69
CA ARG A 1046 61.75 1.52 -44.08
C ARG A 1046 61.52 2.97 -43.60
N ASP A 1047 61.95 3.46 -42.43
CA ASP A 1047 62.73 2.87 -41.32
C ASP A 1047 62.14 3.28 -39.93
N ARG A 1048 62.65 2.68 -38.85
CA ARG A 1048 62.25 2.85 -37.42
C ARG A 1048 63.19 3.85 -36.68
N PRO A 1049 62.98 4.21 -35.38
CA PRO A 1049 61.97 3.76 -34.40
C PRO A 1049 61.22 4.89 -33.64
N ALA A 1050 60.33 4.51 -32.71
CA ALA A 1050 59.71 5.44 -31.76
C ALA A 1050 59.40 4.80 -30.39
N ARG A 1051 59.39 5.66 -29.34
CA ARG A 1051 58.67 5.58 -28.05
C ARG A 1051 59.06 4.51 -27.00
N VAL A 1052 59.36 5.01 -25.79
CA VAL A 1052 59.19 4.36 -24.46
C VAL A 1052 58.53 5.40 -23.53
N GLU A 1053 57.96 4.98 -22.39
CA GLU A 1053 57.05 5.80 -21.57
C GLU A 1053 57.65 6.40 -20.27
N ARG A 1054 56.81 7.22 -19.62
CA ARG A 1054 56.86 7.90 -18.31
C ARG A 1054 57.43 7.04 -17.14
N PRO A 1055 57.99 7.64 -16.04
CA PRO A 1055 57.14 8.32 -15.04
C PRO A 1055 57.69 9.49 -14.18
N ALA A 1056 56.71 10.25 -13.63
CA ALA A 1056 56.66 10.96 -12.33
C ALA A 1056 57.69 12.05 -11.92
N ARG A 1057 57.21 13.29 -11.67
CA ARG A 1057 56.92 13.79 -10.29
C ARG A 1057 56.20 15.16 -10.21
N GLN A 1058 55.35 15.25 -9.19
CA GLN A 1058 54.87 16.38 -8.36
C GLN A 1058 54.99 17.86 -8.81
N GLU A 1059 53.91 18.60 -8.57
CA GLU A 1059 53.71 20.02 -8.88
C GLU A 1059 54.22 20.97 -7.77
N ARG A 1060 54.41 22.25 -8.14
CA ARG A 1060 54.40 23.41 -7.24
C ARG A 1060 53.72 24.59 -7.95
N GLU A 1061 53.02 25.41 -7.18
CA GLU A 1061 52.04 26.39 -7.66
C GLU A 1061 52.67 27.65 -8.28
N ARG A 1062 51.85 28.39 -9.05
CA ARG A 1062 52.07 29.78 -9.46
C ARG A 1062 50.74 30.57 -9.33
N PRO A 1063 50.80 31.90 -9.13
CA PRO A 1063 49.70 32.66 -8.51
C PRO A 1063 48.53 32.98 -9.46
N VAL A 1064 47.41 33.38 -8.84
CA VAL A 1064 46.14 33.74 -9.49
C VAL A 1064 46.16 35.20 -9.99
N ASP A 1065 45.46 35.43 -11.10
CA ASP A 1065 45.25 36.71 -11.78
C ASP A 1065 44.41 37.71 -10.95
N PRO A 1066 44.81 38.99 -10.80
CA PRO A 1066 44.12 39.96 -9.96
C PRO A 1066 42.72 40.40 -10.45
N ASP A 1067 42.41 40.33 -11.74
CA ASP A 1067 41.15 40.88 -12.30
C ASP A 1067 39.99 39.86 -12.34
N ASN A 1068 40.08 38.77 -11.58
CA ASN A 1068 39.05 37.73 -11.53
C ASN A 1068 37.85 38.12 -10.64
N PRO A 1069 36.62 38.26 -11.17
CA PRO A 1069 35.44 38.67 -10.37
C PRO A 1069 35.06 37.67 -9.26
N PHE A 1070 35.47 36.40 -9.36
CA PHE A 1070 35.24 35.42 -8.29
C PHE A 1070 36.10 35.66 -7.04
N ALA A 1071 37.22 36.40 -7.16
CA ALA A 1071 38.06 36.76 -6.01
C ALA A 1071 37.34 37.72 -5.05
N ALA A 1072 36.55 38.67 -5.58
CA ALA A 1072 35.73 39.58 -4.78
C ALA A 1072 34.63 38.82 -4.00
N LEU A 1073 34.00 37.83 -4.62
CA LEU A 1073 32.99 36.98 -4.00
C LEU A 1073 33.59 36.08 -2.91
N ALA A 1074 34.78 35.52 -3.13
CA ALA A 1074 35.52 34.78 -2.11
C ALA A 1074 35.86 35.68 -0.91
N ALA A 1075 36.41 36.87 -1.14
CA ALA A 1075 36.75 37.83 -0.09
C ALA A 1075 35.53 38.32 0.71
N LEU A 1076 34.37 38.46 0.07
CA LEU A 1076 33.10 38.78 0.76
C LEU A 1076 32.68 37.63 1.69
N LYS A 1077 32.78 36.39 1.21
CA LYS A 1077 32.46 35.18 1.99
C LYS A 1077 33.36 35.05 3.22
N THR A 1078 34.67 35.25 3.08
CA THR A 1078 35.61 35.17 4.22
C THR A 1078 35.37 36.26 5.26
N ARG A 1079 34.85 37.44 4.88
CA ARG A 1079 34.41 38.46 5.86
C ARG A 1079 33.16 38.03 6.63
N LEU A 1080 32.17 37.47 5.94
CA LEU A 1080 30.93 36.95 6.55
C LEU A 1080 31.16 35.73 7.45
N GLU A 1081 32.16 34.90 7.12
CA GLU A 1081 32.59 33.77 7.96
C GLU A 1081 33.37 34.25 9.20
N LYS A 1082 34.18 35.33 9.10
CA LYS A 1082 34.81 35.96 10.27
C LYS A 1082 33.82 36.69 11.19
N SER A 1083 32.83 37.41 10.65
CA SER A 1083 31.78 38.08 11.45
C SER A 1083 30.76 37.12 12.09
N LYS A 1084 31.10 35.83 12.19
CA LYS A 1084 30.39 34.78 12.93
C LYS A 1084 31.27 34.11 14.00
N GLN A 1085 32.47 34.63 14.23
CA GLN A 1085 33.44 34.11 15.22
C GLN A 1085 34.04 35.23 16.11
N GLU A 1086 33.39 36.39 16.13
CA GLU A 1086 33.57 37.49 17.10
C GLU A 1086 32.23 37.72 17.82
#